data_AF-A0A7Y4U3I1-F1
#
_entry.id   AF-A0A7Y4U3I1-F1
#
_cell.length_a   1.000
_cell.length_b   1.000
_cell.length_c   1.000
_cell.angle_alpha   90.00
_cell.angle_beta   90.00
_cell.angle_gamma   90.00
#
_symmetry.space_group_name_H-M   'P 1'
#
loop_
_entity.id
_entity.type
_entity.pdbx_description
1 polymer ?
#
loop_
_entity_poly.entity_id
_entity_poly.type
_entity_poly.pdbx_seq_one_letter_code
_entity_poly.pdbx_strand_id
1 'polypeptide(L)'
;MRLLNLVALPHPSGNRIDLSWHNPAPTQVPGARVVRRAHTHPLSPTPPSSQHGVVVADTNPTSPTQSRIQVRADGSYTATDTGLKGETVYYYSLFPYAGNPPTYHIDRHNRVAAMATAPYNIAGQMADLLPTLYHRYDTLLTSAANVAPADRQKGQLRRFLDLPGSQLDLLYSFARAMRDLHDVEKVDSRLLALLAQWIGWRIDQRLETDTQRNDVRDAPHLYQSIGLIPTVEATVKRLVGWESRTKEFMHNVFRSNQPERLNLWVREQDTAGAWSTPTAPLSLDFAYEGRPTAVRDQSGILWLFYHTLRKGHWDIWYKTFREGQGWTPSEPLTDRAFIDKYPTAVPQGTTLRVFWSTYNEADQFWRINFRTHTNGQWSSVLPLSALAPFATPNVQRRQPWAVVDNAGMLWLFWLELVGAQWQLRYNRYDGTNWASTIPATFPLNAGADPRVEGPPFVMFHPTDTAQPLWIFWARSEPVGTAGQRPWRIVYRVKASLTPNLADWSAIRALPPGAPDTQDREPAVLVKANGDIELFWSSNRNGSWSIWRATLNRATHAWGPAEMLITSPYTQSDPLPISLTTGTMLVYHANESVKYTSSVYGATETVDRRYAGSTTIDIRHTAKRALWGTFGDFQTFTSDTGHHGERTNTNQYARETVGLYLTPDTTDQTVIQRNQNLLRHALREFLPAQVRAVLRTE
;
A
#
# COMPACT_ATOMS: atom_id res chain seq x y z
N MET A 1 25.83 -41.33 1.61
CA MET A 1 26.55 -42.40 0.90
C MET A 1 26.11 -42.34 -0.54
N ARG A 2 27.07 -42.21 -1.46
CA ARG A 2 26.80 -41.94 -2.88
C ARG A 2 26.88 -43.23 -3.68
N LEU A 3 25.83 -43.51 -4.45
CA LEU A 3 25.79 -44.62 -5.40
C LEU A 3 26.57 -44.25 -6.66
N LEU A 4 27.15 -45.26 -7.31
CA LEU A 4 27.97 -45.09 -8.52
C LEU A 4 27.23 -45.62 -9.75
N ASN A 5 27.57 -45.11 -10.93
CA ASN A 5 27.02 -45.58 -12.22
C ASN A 5 25.49 -45.69 -12.23
N LEU A 6 24.81 -44.73 -11.61
CA LEU A 6 23.35 -44.68 -11.58
C LEU A 6 22.81 -44.28 -12.96
N VAL A 7 22.03 -45.17 -13.56
CA VAL A 7 21.47 -45.01 -14.90
C VAL A 7 19.99 -45.39 -14.88
N ALA A 8 19.19 -44.65 -15.66
CA ALA A 8 17.80 -44.98 -15.97
C ALA A 8 17.62 -44.98 -17.48
N LEU A 9 17.06 -46.04 -18.06
CA LEU A 9 16.84 -46.18 -19.50
C LEU A 9 15.39 -46.55 -19.80
N PRO A 10 14.77 -45.98 -20.85
CA PRO A 10 13.51 -46.49 -21.36
C PRO A 10 13.68 -47.92 -21.88
N HIS A 11 12.69 -48.77 -21.61
CA HIS A 11 12.67 -50.10 -22.18
C HIS A 11 12.04 -50.08 -23.59
N PRO A 12 12.57 -50.83 -24.57
CA PRO A 12 12.02 -50.87 -25.94
C PRO A 12 10.55 -51.30 -26.02
N SER A 13 10.05 -52.10 -25.07
CA SER A 13 8.64 -52.48 -25.00
C SER A 13 7.68 -51.37 -24.55
N GLY A 14 8.18 -50.17 -24.25
CA GLY A 14 7.37 -49.04 -23.79
C GLY A 14 6.83 -49.18 -22.37
N ASN A 15 6.27 -48.07 -21.85
CA ASN A 15 5.63 -47.91 -20.55
C ASN A 15 6.46 -48.45 -19.36
N ARG A 16 7.79 -48.48 -19.53
CA ARG A 16 8.74 -49.09 -18.61
C ARG A 16 10.07 -48.36 -18.61
N ILE A 17 10.66 -48.22 -17.43
CA ILE A 17 12.01 -47.70 -17.21
C ILE A 17 12.80 -48.74 -16.41
N ASP A 18 14.02 -49.02 -16.86
CA ASP A 18 14.96 -49.87 -16.14
C ASP A 18 16.07 -49.04 -15.51
N LEU A 19 16.32 -49.31 -14.24
CA LEU A 19 17.29 -48.63 -13.40
C LEU A 19 18.45 -49.58 -13.11
N SER A 20 19.68 -49.07 -13.16
CA SER A 20 20.88 -49.78 -12.71
C SER A 20 21.82 -48.85 -11.93
N TRP A 21 22.51 -49.40 -10.93
CA TRP A 21 23.52 -48.68 -10.16
C TRP A 21 24.50 -49.64 -9.48
N HIS A 22 25.59 -49.09 -8.96
CA HIS A 22 26.56 -49.79 -8.13
C HIS A 22 26.55 -49.23 -6.71
N ASN A 23 26.56 -50.14 -5.74
CA ASN A 23 26.71 -49.82 -4.34
C ASN A 23 28.19 -50.02 -3.94
N PRO A 24 28.94 -48.94 -3.63
CA PRO A 24 30.36 -49.07 -3.27
C PRO A 24 30.60 -49.65 -1.86
N ALA A 25 29.58 -49.73 -1.01
CA ALA A 25 29.68 -50.23 0.36
C ALA A 25 28.52 -51.20 0.69
N PRO A 26 28.38 -52.32 -0.05
CA PRO A 26 27.22 -53.19 0.04
C PRO A 26 27.12 -53.93 1.38
N THR A 27 28.21 -54.07 2.12
CA THR A 27 28.23 -54.67 3.47
C THR A 27 27.79 -53.69 4.56
N GLN A 28 28.06 -52.39 4.39
CA GLN A 28 27.71 -51.35 5.38
C GLN A 28 26.28 -50.84 5.17
N VAL A 29 25.85 -50.72 3.91
CA VAL A 29 24.53 -50.20 3.53
C VAL A 29 23.90 -51.17 2.53
N PRO A 30 23.41 -52.34 2.98
CA PRO A 30 22.94 -53.42 2.10
C PRO A 30 21.58 -53.12 1.45
N GLY A 31 20.77 -52.25 2.05
CA GLY A 31 19.44 -51.91 1.57
C GLY A 31 19.44 -50.70 0.64
N ALA A 32 18.52 -50.68 -0.31
CA ALA A 32 18.18 -49.49 -1.08
C ALA A 32 16.67 -49.42 -1.29
N ARG A 33 16.12 -48.21 -1.30
CA ARG A 33 14.75 -47.94 -1.70
C ARG A 33 14.72 -46.97 -2.87
N VAL A 34 13.98 -47.33 -3.90
CA VAL A 34 13.77 -46.50 -5.09
C VAL A 34 12.40 -45.87 -5.00
N VAL A 35 12.35 -44.54 -5.04
CA VAL A 35 11.11 -43.77 -5.07
C VAL A 35 11.05 -43.02 -6.40
N ARG A 36 9.87 -43.00 -7.02
CA ARG A 36 9.55 -42.26 -8.25
C ARG A 36 8.63 -41.09 -7.93
N ARG A 37 8.79 -39.97 -8.63
CA ARG A 37 7.79 -38.90 -8.72
C ARG A 37 7.76 -38.32 -10.15
N ALA A 38 6.64 -37.73 -10.53
CA ALA A 38 6.52 -36.94 -11.76
C ALA A 38 6.99 -35.49 -11.50
N HIS A 39 7.50 -34.81 -12.53
CA HIS A 39 7.92 -33.39 -12.53
C HIS A 39 9.17 -33.00 -11.70
N THR A 40 9.45 -33.68 -10.58
CA THR A 40 10.62 -33.40 -9.71
C THR A 40 11.09 -34.65 -8.95
N HIS A 41 12.30 -34.62 -8.40
CA HIS A 41 12.85 -35.73 -7.62
C HIS A 41 12.14 -35.88 -6.25
N PRO A 42 11.86 -37.12 -5.80
CA PRO A 42 11.38 -37.36 -4.44
C PRO A 42 12.37 -36.89 -3.36
N LEU A 43 11.86 -36.30 -2.29
CA LEU A 43 12.69 -35.80 -1.17
C LEU A 43 12.75 -36.74 0.03
N SER A 44 11.86 -37.74 0.08
CA SER A 44 11.71 -38.64 1.22
C SER A 44 11.69 -40.12 0.80
N PRO A 45 12.34 -41.02 1.56
CA PRO A 45 12.24 -42.47 1.38
C PRO A 45 10.85 -43.04 1.76
N THR A 46 10.06 -42.26 2.50
CA THR A 46 8.70 -42.58 2.93
C THR A 46 7.79 -41.41 2.56
N PRO A 47 7.39 -41.30 1.28
CA PRO A 47 6.56 -40.20 0.83
C PRO A 47 5.19 -40.24 1.54
N PRO A 48 4.67 -39.09 2.00
CA PRO A 48 3.41 -39.02 2.75
C PRO A 48 2.17 -39.30 1.89
N SER A 49 2.28 -39.18 0.57
CA SER A 49 1.23 -39.54 -0.39
C SER A 49 1.82 -39.87 -1.77
N SER A 50 1.01 -40.48 -2.64
CA SER A 50 1.41 -40.80 -4.02
C SER A 50 1.83 -39.59 -4.86
N GLN A 51 1.38 -38.38 -4.50
CA GLN A 51 1.79 -37.13 -5.15
C GLN A 51 3.22 -36.72 -4.80
N HIS A 52 3.69 -37.09 -3.60
CA HIS A 52 5.04 -36.80 -3.11
C HIS A 52 6.05 -37.88 -3.49
N GLY A 53 5.57 -39.06 -3.89
CA GLY A 53 6.37 -40.12 -4.46
C GLY A 53 5.67 -41.47 -4.36
N VAL A 54 6.11 -42.42 -5.19
CA VAL A 54 5.67 -43.81 -5.18
C VAL A 54 6.90 -44.69 -4.99
N VAL A 55 6.85 -45.60 -4.01
CA VAL A 55 7.93 -46.56 -3.80
C VAL A 55 7.85 -47.65 -4.88
N VAL A 56 8.84 -47.66 -5.77
CA VAL A 56 8.85 -48.55 -6.94
C VAL A 56 9.53 -49.87 -6.61
N ALA A 57 10.67 -49.81 -5.92
CA ALA A 57 11.44 -50.99 -5.57
C ALA A 57 12.13 -50.83 -4.22
N ASP A 58 12.32 -51.94 -3.51
CA ASP A 58 13.00 -52.00 -2.22
C ASP A 58 13.74 -53.35 -2.10
N THR A 59 14.91 -53.33 -1.45
CA THR A 59 15.64 -54.54 -1.09
C THR A 59 14.91 -55.35 -0.01
N ASN A 60 14.07 -54.71 0.81
CA ASN A 60 13.28 -55.40 1.82
C ASN A 60 12.18 -56.25 1.15
N PRO A 61 12.20 -57.60 1.29
CA PRO A 61 11.25 -58.49 0.64
C PRO A 61 9.81 -58.32 1.16
N THR A 62 9.61 -57.76 2.35
CA THR A 62 8.27 -57.53 2.93
C THR A 62 7.68 -56.17 2.56
N SER A 63 8.44 -55.31 1.86
CA SER A 63 7.98 -53.99 1.44
C SER A 63 6.92 -54.13 0.33
N PRO A 64 5.76 -53.44 0.40
CA PRO A 64 4.74 -53.50 -0.64
C PRO A 64 5.16 -52.64 -1.85
N THR A 65 6.05 -53.15 -2.68
CA THR A 65 6.60 -52.43 -3.85
C THR A 65 6.16 -53.05 -5.16
N GLN A 66 6.13 -52.23 -6.22
CA GLN A 66 5.74 -52.64 -7.57
C GLN A 66 6.76 -53.60 -8.20
N SER A 67 8.04 -53.49 -7.81
CA SER A 67 9.14 -54.34 -8.25
C SER A 67 10.13 -54.60 -7.12
N ARG A 68 11.04 -55.54 -7.34
CA ARG A 68 12.12 -55.87 -6.40
C ARG A 68 13.46 -55.41 -6.95
N ILE A 69 14.37 -55.06 -6.03
CA ILE A 69 15.76 -54.78 -6.38
C ILE A 69 16.48 -56.13 -6.54
N GLN A 70 17.10 -56.33 -7.70
CA GLN A 70 17.87 -57.53 -8.03
C GLN A 70 19.35 -57.18 -8.11
N VAL A 71 20.22 -58.11 -7.72
CA VAL A 71 21.68 -57.98 -7.87
C VAL A 71 22.12 -58.88 -9.02
N ARG A 72 22.78 -58.30 -10.02
CA ARG A 72 23.32 -59.02 -11.18
C ARG A 72 24.64 -59.71 -10.82
N ALA A 73 25.06 -60.66 -11.66
CA ALA A 73 26.31 -61.38 -11.50
C ALA A 73 27.56 -60.47 -11.51
N ASP A 74 27.46 -59.29 -12.13
CA ASP A 74 28.50 -58.26 -12.17
C ASP A 74 28.54 -57.36 -10.90
N GLY A 75 27.68 -57.64 -9.90
CA GLY A 75 27.58 -56.86 -8.66
C GLY A 75 26.77 -55.57 -8.78
N SER A 76 26.19 -55.28 -9.95
CA SER A 76 25.28 -54.14 -10.14
C SER A 76 23.88 -54.45 -9.61
N TYR A 77 23.22 -53.43 -9.09
CA TYR A 77 21.85 -53.49 -8.61
C TYR A 77 20.92 -52.98 -9.71
N THR A 78 19.78 -53.63 -9.88
CA THR A 78 18.77 -53.23 -10.86
C THR A 78 17.37 -53.24 -10.31
N ALA A 79 16.54 -52.34 -10.82
CA ALA A 79 15.12 -52.28 -10.57
C ALA A 79 14.38 -51.93 -11.87
N THR A 80 13.15 -52.41 -11.98
CA THR A 80 12.28 -52.11 -13.12
C THR A 80 11.07 -51.34 -12.64
N ASP A 81 10.62 -50.38 -13.42
CA ASP A 81 9.38 -49.66 -13.20
C ASP A 81 8.45 -49.85 -14.40
N THR A 82 7.21 -50.26 -14.19
CA THR A 82 6.26 -50.64 -15.25
C THR A 82 4.91 -49.94 -15.08
N GLY A 83 4.13 -49.87 -16.16
CA GLY A 83 2.82 -49.21 -16.14
C GLY A 83 2.94 -47.69 -16.18
N LEU A 84 4.05 -47.19 -16.71
CA LEU A 84 4.33 -45.77 -16.86
C LEU A 84 3.57 -45.19 -18.04
N LYS A 85 3.22 -43.91 -17.95
CA LYS A 85 2.65 -43.17 -19.08
C LYS A 85 3.75 -42.88 -20.09
N GLY A 86 3.49 -43.15 -21.37
CA GLY A 86 4.37 -42.78 -22.47
C GLY A 86 4.67 -41.28 -22.54
N GLU A 87 5.80 -40.95 -23.16
CA GLU A 87 6.29 -39.58 -23.39
C GLU A 87 6.34 -38.73 -22.12
N THR A 88 6.53 -39.36 -20.96
CA THR A 88 6.55 -38.70 -19.65
C THR A 88 7.89 -38.93 -18.98
N VAL A 89 8.54 -37.86 -18.52
CA VAL A 89 9.79 -37.93 -17.76
C VAL A 89 9.50 -38.25 -16.30
N TYR A 90 10.08 -39.33 -15.81
CA TYR A 90 9.98 -39.76 -14.43
C TYR A 90 11.29 -39.56 -13.69
N TYR A 91 11.18 -39.07 -12.46
CA TYR A 91 12.32 -38.72 -11.60
C TYR A 91 12.42 -39.71 -10.46
N TYR A 92 13.61 -40.26 -10.29
CA TYR A 92 13.91 -41.25 -9.27
C TYR A 92 14.86 -40.68 -8.23
N SER A 93 14.64 -41.06 -6.98
CA SER A 93 15.60 -40.87 -5.89
C SER A 93 15.81 -42.19 -5.19
N LEU A 94 17.09 -42.54 -5.01
CA LEU A 94 17.51 -43.77 -4.37
C LEU A 94 17.99 -43.45 -2.97
N PHE A 95 17.44 -44.18 -2.00
CA PHE A 95 17.74 -44.03 -0.59
C PHE A 95 18.39 -45.32 -0.07
N PRO A 96 19.73 -45.41 -0.09
CA PRO A 96 20.46 -46.48 0.56
C PRO A 96 20.15 -46.50 2.05
N TYR A 97 20.04 -47.67 2.67
CA TYR A 97 19.79 -47.81 4.10
C TYR A 97 20.47 -49.04 4.72
N ALA A 98 20.64 -49.00 6.03
CA ALA A 98 21.13 -50.10 6.85
C ALA A 98 20.18 -50.36 8.03
N GLY A 99 20.26 -51.56 8.61
CA GLY A 99 19.51 -51.95 9.80
C GLY A 99 18.04 -52.34 9.53
N ASN A 100 17.40 -52.90 10.56
CA ASN A 100 15.98 -53.16 10.64
C ASN A 100 15.49 -52.75 12.04
N PRO A 101 14.83 -51.59 12.21
CA PRO A 101 14.23 -50.73 11.18
C PRO A 101 15.27 -49.99 10.30
N PRO A 102 14.90 -49.65 9.05
CA PRO A 102 15.82 -49.04 8.08
C PRO A 102 16.22 -47.61 8.47
N THR A 103 17.52 -47.36 8.52
CA THR A 103 18.11 -46.02 8.67
C THR A 103 18.63 -45.54 7.32
N TYR A 104 17.97 -44.53 6.73
CA TYR A 104 18.26 -44.05 5.38
C TYR A 104 19.41 -43.05 5.32
N HIS A 105 20.28 -43.21 4.32
CA HIS A 105 21.32 -42.25 3.96
C HIS A 105 20.82 -41.36 2.81
N ILE A 106 20.46 -40.12 3.12
CA ILE A 106 19.98 -39.15 2.13
C ILE A 106 21.18 -38.46 1.46
N ASP A 107 21.24 -38.54 0.14
CA ASP A 107 22.27 -37.87 -0.67
C ASP A 107 21.63 -37.37 -1.98
N ARG A 108 21.75 -36.07 -2.28
CA ARG A 108 21.14 -35.47 -3.47
C ARG A 108 21.75 -35.98 -4.79
N HIS A 109 22.91 -36.62 -4.75
CA HIS A 109 23.54 -37.19 -5.94
C HIS A 109 22.93 -38.53 -6.35
N ASN A 110 22.14 -39.19 -5.48
CA ASN A 110 21.50 -40.47 -5.75
C ASN A 110 20.17 -40.27 -6.49
N ARG A 111 20.21 -39.52 -7.59
CA ARG A 111 19.05 -39.07 -8.35
C ARG A 111 19.27 -39.33 -9.84
N VAL A 112 18.24 -39.77 -10.54
CA VAL A 112 18.27 -40.01 -11.98
C VAL A 112 16.89 -39.80 -12.58
N ALA A 113 16.82 -39.49 -13.87
CA ALA A 113 15.56 -39.32 -14.58
C ALA A 113 15.65 -39.99 -15.95
N ALA A 114 14.52 -40.49 -16.43
CA ALA A 114 14.37 -41.01 -17.78
C ALA A 114 12.92 -40.81 -18.27
N MET A 115 12.77 -40.67 -19.58
CA MET A 115 11.46 -40.63 -20.21
C MET A 115 10.96 -42.05 -20.47
N ALA A 116 9.73 -42.35 -20.08
CA ALA A 116 9.07 -43.58 -20.50
C ALA A 116 8.58 -43.44 -21.95
N THR A 117 8.83 -44.42 -22.80
CA THR A 117 8.35 -44.48 -24.19
C THR A 117 6.99 -45.15 -24.26
N ALA A 118 6.25 -45.01 -25.37
CA ALA A 118 4.99 -45.73 -25.58
C ALA A 118 5.18 -46.86 -26.60
N PRO A 119 4.52 -48.02 -26.44
CA PRO A 119 4.50 -49.06 -27.46
C PRO A 119 3.48 -48.71 -28.55
N TYR A 120 3.95 -48.15 -29.67
CA TYR A 120 3.12 -47.83 -30.83
C TYR A 120 2.83 -49.04 -31.73
N ASN A 121 3.39 -50.20 -31.38
CA ASN A 121 3.17 -51.46 -32.07
C ASN A 121 3.58 -51.37 -33.56
N ILE A 122 4.65 -50.62 -33.88
CA ILE A 122 5.17 -50.52 -35.25
C ILE A 122 5.53 -51.91 -35.79
N ALA A 123 6.00 -52.81 -34.94
CA ALA A 123 6.23 -54.20 -35.31
C ALA A 123 4.97 -54.91 -35.84
N GLY A 124 3.80 -54.62 -35.26
CA GLY A 124 2.51 -55.16 -35.72
C GLY A 124 2.10 -54.55 -37.04
N GLN A 125 2.24 -53.23 -37.16
CA GLN A 125 1.97 -52.53 -38.42
C GLN A 125 2.86 -53.04 -39.57
N MET A 126 4.15 -53.29 -39.29
CA MET A 126 5.06 -53.90 -40.26
C MET A 126 4.61 -55.31 -40.65
N ALA A 127 4.15 -56.12 -39.70
CA ALA A 127 3.62 -57.45 -39.98
C ALA A 127 2.36 -57.36 -40.86
N ASP A 128 1.43 -56.45 -40.56
CA ASP A 128 0.20 -56.25 -41.31
C ASP A 128 0.45 -55.81 -42.77
N LEU A 129 1.57 -55.13 -43.04
CA LEU A 129 1.99 -54.75 -44.39
C LEU A 129 2.56 -55.93 -45.21
N LEU A 130 2.93 -57.05 -44.58
CA LEU A 130 3.43 -58.22 -45.30
C LEU A 130 2.29 -59.01 -45.95
N PRO A 131 2.50 -59.58 -47.15
CA PRO A 131 1.52 -60.45 -47.80
C PRO A 131 1.03 -61.60 -46.90
N THR A 132 -0.24 -61.97 -47.03
CA THR A 132 -0.91 -63.04 -46.25
C THR A 132 -0.16 -64.39 -46.27
N LEU A 133 0.64 -64.64 -47.32
CA LEU A 133 1.48 -65.83 -47.42
C LEU A 133 2.45 -65.95 -46.23
N TYR A 134 3.05 -64.85 -45.78
CA TYR A 134 4.01 -64.86 -44.66
C TYR A 134 3.32 -65.11 -43.32
N HIS A 135 2.10 -64.60 -43.14
CA HIS A 135 1.28 -64.84 -41.94
C HIS A 135 0.93 -66.32 -41.78
N ARG A 136 0.69 -67.05 -42.89
CA ARG A 136 0.38 -68.49 -42.85
C ARG A 136 1.53 -69.33 -42.26
N TYR A 137 2.77 -68.89 -42.45
CA TYR A 137 3.96 -69.61 -41.98
C TYR A 137 4.44 -69.13 -40.60
N ASP A 138 3.83 -68.11 -40.01
CA ASP A 138 4.22 -67.53 -38.72
C ASP A 138 3.62 -68.30 -37.51
N THR A 139 3.85 -69.60 -37.43
CA THR A 139 3.16 -70.51 -36.49
C THR A 139 4.02 -71.01 -35.33
N LEU A 140 5.34 -70.75 -35.32
CA LEU A 140 6.26 -71.28 -34.32
C LEU A 140 6.22 -70.46 -33.03
N LEU A 141 5.47 -70.95 -32.05
CA LEU A 141 5.44 -70.45 -30.68
C LEU A 141 6.66 -70.94 -29.89
N THR A 142 6.99 -70.25 -28.79
CA THR A 142 8.12 -70.63 -27.91
C THR A 142 7.71 -70.62 -26.45
N SER A 143 8.13 -71.65 -25.71
CA SER A 143 7.97 -71.74 -24.25
C SER A 143 9.26 -71.39 -23.49
N ALA A 144 10.29 -70.93 -24.20
CA ALA A 144 11.60 -70.67 -23.62
C ALA A 144 11.51 -69.64 -22.47
N ALA A 145 12.12 -69.97 -21.34
CA ALA A 145 12.03 -69.17 -20.12
C ALA A 145 12.62 -67.75 -20.27
N ASN A 146 13.57 -67.58 -21.21
CA ASN A 146 14.20 -66.31 -21.55
C ASN A 146 13.34 -65.41 -22.48
N VAL A 147 12.18 -65.88 -22.94
CA VAL A 147 11.25 -65.08 -23.74
C VAL A 147 10.13 -64.54 -22.84
N ALA A 148 9.81 -63.25 -22.97
CA ALA A 148 8.78 -62.60 -22.18
C ALA A 148 7.41 -63.27 -22.41
N PRO A 149 6.56 -63.46 -21.38
CA PRO A 149 5.29 -64.18 -21.51
C PRO A 149 4.38 -63.67 -22.63
N ALA A 150 4.35 -62.34 -22.85
CA ALA A 150 3.57 -61.70 -23.92
C ALA A 150 4.06 -62.04 -25.34
N ASP A 151 5.33 -62.44 -25.49
CA ASP A 151 5.93 -62.76 -26.79
C ASP A 151 5.90 -64.26 -27.11
N ARG A 152 5.62 -65.11 -26.11
CA ARG A 152 5.53 -66.57 -26.27
C ARG A 152 4.39 -66.99 -27.19
N GLN A 153 3.34 -66.18 -27.27
CA GLN A 153 2.16 -66.38 -28.12
C GLN A 153 2.29 -65.77 -29.51
N LYS A 154 3.37 -65.03 -29.80
CA LYS A 154 3.66 -64.47 -31.12
C LYS A 154 4.41 -65.50 -31.97
N GLY A 155 4.18 -65.56 -33.28
CA GLY A 155 4.96 -66.39 -34.19
C GLY A 155 6.42 -65.91 -34.35
N GLN A 156 7.27 -66.71 -35.00
CA GLN A 156 8.70 -66.43 -35.20
C GLN A 156 9.00 -65.15 -36.00
N LEU A 157 8.23 -64.88 -37.06
CA LEU A 157 8.33 -63.68 -37.88
C LEU A 157 7.85 -62.45 -37.09
N ARG A 158 6.73 -62.55 -36.36
CA ARG A 158 6.27 -61.47 -35.48
C ARG A 158 7.31 -61.10 -34.43
N ARG A 159 7.95 -62.09 -33.78
CA ARG A 159 9.04 -61.86 -32.82
C ARG A 159 10.29 -61.28 -33.48
N PHE A 160 10.59 -61.67 -34.72
CA PHE A 160 11.70 -61.07 -35.47
C PHE A 160 11.44 -59.58 -35.78
N LEU A 161 10.22 -59.23 -36.21
CA LEU A 161 9.84 -57.84 -36.49
C LEU A 161 9.75 -56.97 -35.22
N ASP A 162 9.54 -57.56 -34.04
CA ASP A 162 9.59 -56.85 -32.77
C ASP A 162 11.00 -56.29 -32.46
N LEU A 163 12.08 -56.89 -32.99
CA LEU A 163 13.45 -56.41 -32.80
C LEU A 163 13.65 -54.99 -33.38
N PRO A 164 13.45 -54.74 -34.69
CA PRO A 164 13.51 -53.38 -35.23
C PRO A 164 12.29 -52.54 -34.83
N GLY A 165 11.11 -53.13 -34.72
CA GLY A 165 9.88 -52.37 -34.43
C GLY A 165 9.85 -51.73 -33.04
N SER A 166 10.39 -52.41 -32.02
CA SER A 166 10.52 -51.82 -30.67
C SER A 166 11.52 -50.65 -30.63
N GLN A 167 12.57 -50.68 -31.45
CA GLN A 167 13.49 -49.55 -31.60
C GLN A 167 12.83 -48.37 -32.34
N LEU A 168 12.00 -48.66 -33.34
CA LEU A 168 11.21 -47.63 -34.03
C LEU A 168 10.16 -47.00 -33.11
N ASP A 169 9.50 -47.79 -32.26
CA ASP A 169 8.56 -47.27 -31.24
C ASP A 169 9.27 -46.31 -30.27
N LEU A 170 10.50 -46.65 -29.87
CA LEU A 170 11.36 -45.81 -29.04
C LEU A 170 11.73 -44.51 -29.78
N LEU A 171 12.21 -44.59 -31.02
CA LEU A 171 12.55 -43.41 -31.83
C LEU A 171 11.33 -42.50 -32.05
N TYR A 172 10.17 -43.08 -32.33
CA TYR A 172 8.93 -42.35 -32.52
C TYR A 172 8.48 -41.65 -31.23
N SER A 173 8.59 -42.32 -30.08
CA SER A 173 8.31 -41.71 -28.77
C SER A 173 9.22 -40.50 -28.50
N PHE A 174 10.53 -40.61 -28.78
CA PHE A 174 11.46 -39.48 -28.66
C PHE A 174 11.12 -38.35 -29.64
N ALA A 175 10.79 -38.67 -30.90
CA ALA A 175 10.37 -37.68 -31.88
C ALA A 175 9.08 -36.94 -31.45
N ARG A 176 8.14 -37.65 -30.84
CA ARG A 176 6.91 -37.05 -30.29
C ARG A 176 7.22 -36.16 -29.10
N ALA A 177 8.05 -36.61 -28.17
CA ALA A 177 8.45 -35.84 -26.99
C ALA A 177 9.23 -34.57 -27.35
N MET A 178 9.98 -34.56 -28.46
CA MET A 178 10.67 -33.36 -28.95
C MET A 178 9.70 -32.19 -29.23
N ARG A 179 8.44 -32.48 -29.57
CA ARG A 179 7.42 -31.43 -29.79
C ARG A 179 7.07 -30.68 -28.50
N ASP A 180 7.23 -31.32 -27.35
CA ASP A 180 6.90 -30.81 -26.03
C ASP A 180 8.13 -30.20 -25.33
N LEU A 181 9.26 -30.00 -26.02
CA LEU A 181 10.46 -29.41 -25.41
C LEU A 181 10.26 -27.97 -24.92
N HIS A 182 9.27 -27.24 -25.46
CA HIS A 182 8.90 -25.89 -25.01
C HIS A 182 7.95 -25.90 -23.81
N ASP A 183 7.38 -27.05 -23.45
CA ASP A 183 6.45 -27.20 -22.33
C ASP A 183 7.23 -27.35 -21.02
N VAL A 184 7.18 -26.28 -20.21
CA VAL A 184 7.88 -26.19 -18.92
C VAL A 184 7.47 -27.29 -17.95
N GLU A 185 6.31 -27.94 -18.09
CA GLU A 185 5.88 -29.01 -17.18
C GLU A 185 6.36 -30.41 -17.63
N LYS A 186 6.58 -30.59 -18.94
CA LYS A 186 6.90 -31.90 -19.52
C LYS A 186 8.38 -32.10 -19.83
N VAL A 187 9.10 -31.01 -20.11
CA VAL A 187 10.51 -31.07 -20.48
C VAL A 187 11.34 -31.74 -19.39
N ASP A 188 12.40 -32.47 -19.77
CA ASP A 188 13.39 -32.98 -18.83
C ASP A 188 14.05 -31.83 -18.04
N SER A 189 14.24 -32.00 -16.73
CA SER A 189 14.81 -30.98 -15.85
C SER A 189 16.18 -30.49 -16.30
N ARG A 190 16.95 -31.36 -16.97
CA ARG A 190 18.28 -31.05 -17.50
C ARG A 190 18.25 -29.97 -18.58
N LEU A 191 17.11 -29.78 -19.24
CA LEU A 191 16.91 -28.80 -20.31
C LEU A 191 16.24 -27.52 -19.81
N LEU A 192 15.77 -27.45 -18.55
CA LEU A 192 15.10 -26.26 -18.02
C LEU A 192 15.98 -25.00 -18.08
N ALA A 193 17.27 -25.15 -17.80
CA ALA A 193 18.21 -24.03 -17.89
C ALA A 193 18.30 -23.47 -19.32
N LEU A 194 18.20 -24.32 -20.35
CA LEU A 194 18.22 -23.89 -21.75
C LEU A 194 16.92 -23.18 -22.12
N LEU A 195 15.77 -23.65 -21.64
CA LEU A 195 14.49 -22.95 -21.84
C LEU A 195 14.46 -21.58 -21.15
N ALA A 196 14.96 -21.48 -19.93
CA ALA A 196 15.04 -20.20 -19.24
C ALA A 196 15.94 -19.21 -19.98
N GLN A 197 17.06 -19.67 -20.55
CA GLN A 197 17.94 -18.84 -21.37
C GLN A 197 17.23 -18.25 -22.60
N TRP A 198 16.24 -18.94 -23.18
CA TRP A 198 15.49 -18.41 -24.33
C TRP A 198 14.70 -17.14 -23.98
N ILE A 199 14.27 -17.00 -22.73
CA ILE A 199 13.58 -15.80 -22.22
C ILE A 199 14.52 -14.89 -21.41
N GLY A 200 15.84 -15.14 -21.45
CA GLY A 200 16.82 -14.37 -20.68
C GLY A 200 16.76 -14.59 -19.16
N TRP A 201 16.05 -15.62 -18.69
CA TRP A 201 15.84 -15.90 -17.28
C TRP A 201 16.97 -16.75 -16.69
N ARG A 202 17.37 -16.44 -15.45
CA ARG A 202 18.39 -17.18 -14.71
C ARG A 202 17.74 -17.99 -13.58
N ILE A 203 17.74 -19.31 -13.73
CA ILE A 203 17.23 -20.24 -12.72
C ILE A 203 18.27 -20.44 -11.60
N ASP A 204 17.83 -20.48 -10.35
CA ASP A 204 18.64 -21.01 -9.25
C ASP A 204 18.63 -22.54 -9.24
N GLN A 205 19.77 -23.14 -9.65
CA GLN A 205 19.96 -24.58 -9.71
C GLN A 205 20.03 -25.27 -8.33
N ARG A 206 20.08 -24.51 -7.22
CA ARG A 206 20.09 -25.06 -5.86
C ARG A 206 18.70 -25.50 -5.40
N LEU A 207 17.65 -24.96 -6.03
CA LEU A 207 16.26 -25.26 -5.74
C LEU A 207 15.85 -26.61 -6.36
N GLU A 208 14.78 -27.21 -5.86
CA GLU A 208 14.24 -28.45 -6.44
C GLU A 208 13.56 -28.16 -7.80
N THR A 209 13.49 -29.18 -8.66
CA THR A 209 13.09 -29.02 -10.06
C THR A 209 11.69 -28.42 -10.23
N ASP A 210 10.74 -28.76 -9.37
CA ASP A 210 9.39 -28.19 -9.36
C ASP A 210 9.41 -26.68 -9.08
N THR A 211 10.22 -26.24 -8.12
CA THR A 211 10.43 -24.81 -7.87
C THR A 211 11.05 -24.11 -9.08
N GLN A 212 12.05 -24.72 -9.72
CA GLN A 212 12.66 -24.18 -10.93
C GLN A 212 11.65 -24.05 -12.09
N ARG A 213 10.74 -25.02 -12.26
CA ARG A 213 9.67 -24.95 -13.28
C ARG A 213 8.72 -23.79 -13.02
N ASN A 214 8.27 -23.64 -11.77
CA ASN A 214 7.43 -22.50 -11.38
C ASN A 214 8.14 -21.17 -11.67
N ASP A 215 9.45 -21.07 -11.35
CA ASP A 215 10.25 -19.87 -11.59
C ASP A 215 10.29 -19.49 -13.09
N VAL A 216 10.47 -20.46 -14.00
CA VAL A 216 10.44 -20.21 -15.44
C VAL A 216 9.04 -19.83 -15.93
N ARG A 217 8.00 -20.49 -15.41
CA ARG A 217 6.61 -20.22 -15.77
C ARG A 217 6.18 -18.80 -15.36
N ASP A 218 6.62 -18.35 -14.19
CA ASP A 218 6.19 -17.09 -13.60
C ASP A 218 7.05 -15.90 -14.08
N ALA A 219 8.21 -16.16 -14.70
CA ALA A 219 9.14 -15.14 -15.23
C ALA A 219 8.49 -14.10 -16.18
N PRO A 220 7.61 -14.44 -17.15
CA PRO A 220 6.98 -13.44 -18.01
C PRO A 220 6.13 -12.41 -17.25
N HIS A 221 5.44 -12.82 -16.19
CA HIS A 221 4.67 -11.91 -15.33
C HIS A 221 5.58 -10.96 -14.55
N LEU A 222 6.75 -11.45 -14.10
CA LEU A 222 7.76 -10.61 -13.47
C LEU A 222 8.32 -9.56 -14.45
N TYR A 223 8.60 -9.94 -15.71
CA TYR A 223 9.07 -9.01 -16.73
C TYR A 223 8.08 -7.87 -17.02
N GLN A 224 6.77 -8.17 -17.04
CA GLN A 224 5.72 -7.15 -17.26
C GLN A 224 5.62 -6.11 -16.14
N SER A 225 6.14 -6.43 -14.96
CA SER A 225 6.03 -5.62 -13.75
C SER A 225 7.37 -4.99 -13.33
N ILE A 226 8.39 -5.06 -14.19
CA ILE A 226 9.71 -4.44 -13.93
C ILE A 226 9.55 -2.94 -13.63
N GLY A 227 10.34 -2.46 -12.68
CA GLY A 227 10.34 -1.07 -12.23
C GLY A 227 9.27 -0.73 -11.19
N LEU A 228 8.36 -1.66 -10.87
CA LEU A 228 7.40 -1.49 -9.78
C LEU A 228 8.04 -1.92 -8.44
N ILE A 229 7.74 -1.18 -7.37
CA ILE A 229 8.17 -1.51 -5.98
C ILE A 229 7.83 -2.97 -5.60
N PRO A 230 6.59 -3.47 -5.83
CA PRO A 230 6.24 -4.86 -5.53
C PRO A 230 7.13 -5.90 -6.21
N THR A 231 7.58 -5.64 -7.43
CA THR A 231 8.46 -6.55 -8.19
C THR A 231 9.86 -6.58 -7.60
N VAL A 232 10.34 -5.43 -7.13
CA VAL A 232 11.62 -5.31 -6.43
C VAL A 232 11.59 -6.13 -5.13
N GLU A 233 10.53 -6.01 -4.34
CA GLU A 233 10.37 -6.76 -3.09
C GLU A 233 10.17 -8.26 -3.33
N ALA A 234 9.36 -8.64 -4.33
CA ALA A 234 9.20 -10.02 -4.76
C ALA A 234 10.53 -10.64 -5.21
N THR A 235 11.38 -9.86 -5.89
CA THR A 235 12.72 -10.29 -6.31
C THR A 235 13.62 -10.56 -5.10
N VAL A 236 13.58 -9.70 -4.08
CA VAL A 236 14.30 -9.95 -2.81
C VAL A 236 13.82 -11.25 -2.17
N LYS A 237 12.51 -11.39 -2.00
CA LYS A 237 11.91 -12.59 -1.39
C LYS A 237 12.28 -13.86 -2.14
N ARG A 238 12.25 -13.81 -3.48
CA ARG A 238 12.60 -14.94 -4.36
C ARG A 238 14.07 -15.36 -4.23
N LEU A 239 14.99 -14.41 -4.23
CA LEU A 239 16.43 -14.70 -4.28
C LEU A 239 17.04 -15.07 -2.93
N VAL A 240 16.54 -14.49 -1.84
CA VAL A 240 17.15 -14.65 -0.51
C VAL A 240 16.17 -15.07 0.58
N GLY A 241 14.86 -15.14 0.30
CA GLY A 241 13.84 -15.53 1.28
C GLY A 241 13.46 -14.44 2.29
N TRP A 242 14.15 -13.30 2.27
CA TRP A 242 13.96 -12.20 3.23
C TRP A 242 12.73 -11.35 2.89
N GLU A 243 12.09 -10.83 3.93
CA GLU A 243 11.12 -9.75 3.77
C GLU A 243 11.85 -8.44 3.46
N SER A 244 11.18 -7.54 2.74
CA SER A 244 11.74 -6.23 2.44
C SER A 244 10.68 -5.15 2.29
N ARG A 245 11.07 -3.91 2.58
CA ARG A 245 10.27 -2.70 2.34
C ARG A 245 11.05 -1.72 1.49
N THR A 246 10.43 -1.21 0.44
CA THR A 246 11.08 -0.28 -0.49
C THR A 246 10.63 1.16 -0.23
N LYS A 247 11.59 2.08 -0.26
CA LYS A 247 11.39 3.52 -0.08
C LYS A 247 11.98 4.31 -1.23
N GLU A 248 11.20 5.20 -1.82
CA GLU A 248 11.67 6.13 -2.83
C GLU A 248 12.24 7.39 -2.15
N PHE A 249 13.55 7.59 -2.22
CA PHE A 249 14.20 8.75 -1.59
C PHE A 249 13.97 10.07 -2.34
N MET A 250 13.39 10.03 -3.54
CA MET A 250 12.95 11.24 -4.24
C MET A 250 12.04 12.12 -3.38
N HIS A 251 11.23 11.52 -2.51
CA HIS A 251 10.34 12.26 -1.59
C HIS A 251 11.07 12.82 -0.37
N ASN A 252 12.32 12.44 -0.15
CA ASN A 252 13.22 12.98 0.86
C ASN A 252 14.19 14.03 0.28
N VAL A 253 14.05 14.43 -0.99
CA VAL A 253 14.88 15.49 -1.58
C VAL A 253 14.19 16.84 -1.43
N PHE A 254 14.88 17.80 -0.84
CA PHE A 254 14.43 19.17 -0.66
C PHE A 254 14.20 19.84 -2.01
N ARG A 255 13.05 20.53 -2.12
CA ARG A 255 12.68 21.30 -3.31
C ARG A 255 12.15 22.66 -2.87
N SER A 256 12.68 23.72 -3.46
CA SER A 256 12.14 25.07 -3.26
C SER A 256 10.69 25.13 -3.75
N ASN A 257 9.87 25.94 -3.07
CA ASN A 257 8.46 26.19 -3.40
C ASN A 257 7.59 24.92 -3.40
N GLN A 258 7.93 23.91 -2.60
CA GLN A 258 7.12 22.73 -2.38
C GLN A 258 6.65 22.67 -0.91
N PRO A 259 5.61 23.44 -0.53
CA PRO A 259 5.05 23.38 0.82
C PRO A 259 4.42 22.00 1.13
N GLU A 260 4.18 21.75 2.42
CA GLU A 260 3.39 20.61 2.89
C GLU A 260 2.00 20.61 2.23
N ARG A 261 1.57 19.47 1.72
CA ARG A 261 0.20 19.29 1.22
C ARG A 261 -0.62 18.65 2.33
N LEU A 262 -1.66 19.34 2.78
CA LEU A 262 -2.43 18.90 3.93
C LEU A 262 -3.74 18.28 3.45
N ASN A 263 -3.80 16.95 3.43
CA ASN A 263 -5.00 16.19 3.10
C ASN A 263 -6.03 16.27 4.23
N LEU A 264 -7.29 15.96 3.94
CA LEU A 264 -8.33 15.86 4.96
C LEU A 264 -8.28 14.51 5.69
N TRP A 265 -8.26 14.56 7.01
CA TRP A 265 -8.28 13.41 7.90
C TRP A 265 -9.42 13.52 8.89
N VAL A 266 -9.88 12.37 9.37
CA VAL A 266 -10.93 12.26 10.38
C VAL A 266 -10.46 11.34 11.50
N ARG A 267 -10.74 11.75 12.73
CA ARG A 267 -10.72 10.89 13.91
C ARG A 267 -12.06 10.94 14.60
N GLU A 268 -12.42 9.84 15.23
CA GLU A 268 -13.64 9.72 16.01
C GLU A 268 -13.26 9.44 17.44
N GLN A 269 -13.94 10.11 18.37
CA GLN A 269 -13.85 9.86 19.80
C GLN A 269 -15.04 9.00 20.21
N ASP A 270 -14.76 7.87 20.85
CA ASP A 270 -15.80 7.03 21.43
C ASP A 270 -16.40 7.65 22.71
N THR A 271 -17.43 6.99 23.25
CA THR A 271 -18.11 7.42 24.49
C THR A 271 -17.23 7.29 25.75
N ALA A 272 -16.14 6.51 25.69
CA ALA A 272 -15.14 6.42 26.75
C ALA A 272 -14.09 7.54 26.66
N GLY A 273 -14.13 8.36 25.61
CA GLY A 273 -13.23 9.49 25.39
C GLY A 273 -11.94 9.13 24.64
N ALA A 274 -11.82 7.92 24.11
CA ALA A 274 -10.65 7.48 23.34
C ALA A 274 -10.77 7.87 21.86
N TRP A 275 -9.70 8.42 21.29
CA TRP A 275 -9.64 8.81 19.88
C TRP A 275 -9.15 7.66 19.00
N SER A 276 -9.81 7.47 17.86
CA SER A 276 -9.40 6.48 16.85
C SER A 276 -8.06 6.85 16.18
N THR A 277 -7.38 5.83 15.65
CA THR A 277 -6.22 5.99 14.76
C THR A 277 -6.66 5.75 13.32
N PRO A 278 -6.65 6.77 12.46
CA PRO A 278 -7.11 6.62 11.08
C PRO A 278 -6.11 5.78 10.28
N THR A 279 -6.61 4.90 9.43
CA THR A 279 -5.80 4.07 8.53
C THR A 279 -5.70 4.66 7.12
N ALA A 280 -6.55 5.64 6.79
CA ALA A 280 -6.59 6.34 5.51
C ALA A 280 -7.15 7.77 5.68
N PRO A 281 -6.82 8.70 4.78
CA PRO A 281 -7.41 10.04 4.79
C PRO A 281 -8.89 10.00 4.40
N LEU A 282 -9.66 11.00 4.87
CA LEU A 282 -11.03 11.23 4.41
C LEU A 282 -11.08 11.58 2.92
N SER A 283 -10.06 12.32 2.45
CA SER A 283 -9.87 12.64 1.04
C SER A 283 -8.40 12.93 0.74
N LEU A 284 -7.98 12.64 -0.49
CA LEU A 284 -6.70 13.12 -1.05
C LEU A 284 -6.79 14.57 -1.57
N ASP A 285 -7.91 15.23 -1.31
CA ASP A 285 -8.07 16.67 -1.46
C ASP A 285 -7.17 17.38 -0.46
N PHE A 286 -6.28 18.22 -0.98
CA PHE A 286 -5.30 18.92 -0.17
C PHE A 286 -5.42 20.43 -0.29
N ALA A 287 -5.09 21.09 0.82
CA ALA A 287 -4.88 22.52 0.88
C ALA A 287 -3.52 22.83 1.52
N TYR A 288 -3.17 24.11 1.53
CA TYR A 288 -2.00 24.62 2.27
C TYR A 288 -2.40 25.37 3.54
N GLU A 289 -3.68 25.69 3.67
CA GLU A 289 -4.24 26.55 4.68
C GLU A 289 -5.75 26.39 4.68
N GLY A 290 -6.39 26.85 5.76
CA GLY A 290 -7.78 27.25 5.78
C GLY A 290 -8.75 26.12 6.09
N ARG A 291 -9.59 26.41 7.07
CA ARG A 291 -10.43 25.41 7.71
C ARG A 291 -11.57 24.91 6.84
N PRO A 292 -11.90 23.61 6.92
CA PRO A 292 -13.20 23.14 6.48
C PRO A 292 -14.31 23.76 7.35
N THR A 293 -15.53 23.74 6.84
CA THR A 293 -16.74 24.11 7.56
C THR A 293 -17.73 22.96 7.48
N ALA A 294 -18.45 22.70 8.57
CA ALA A 294 -19.44 21.65 8.60
C ALA A 294 -20.77 22.16 9.15
N VAL A 295 -21.86 21.65 8.60
CA VAL A 295 -23.21 22.05 8.95
C VAL A 295 -24.17 20.88 8.77
N ARG A 296 -25.10 20.70 9.70
CA ARG A 296 -26.20 19.74 9.54
C ARG A 296 -27.40 20.43 8.93
N ASP A 297 -27.96 19.86 7.86
CA ASP A 297 -29.21 20.33 7.30
C ASP A 297 -30.42 19.81 8.11
N GLN A 298 -31.62 20.26 7.76
CA GLN A 298 -32.86 19.87 8.45
C GLN A 298 -33.19 18.38 8.33
N SER A 299 -32.61 17.67 7.35
CA SER A 299 -32.78 16.22 7.18
C SER A 299 -31.78 15.39 8.00
N GLY A 300 -30.90 16.06 8.73
CA GLY A 300 -29.84 15.44 9.54
C GLY A 300 -28.58 15.08 8.76
N ILE A 301 -28.50 15.38 7.46
CA ILE A 301 -27.26 15.19 6.68
C ILE A 301 -26.23 16.19 7.19
N LEU A 302 -25.04 15.71 7.51
CA LEU A 302 -23.87 16.54 7.75
C LEU A 302 -23.21 16.87 6.42
N TRP A 303 -23.09 18.15 6.10
CA TRP A 303 -22.35 18.67 4.95
C TRP A 303 -21.00 19.18 5.42
N LEU A 304 -19.93 18.80 4.74
CA LEU A 304 -18.58 19.29 4.95
C LEU A 304 -18.13 20.03 3.69
N PHE A 305 -17.88 21.33 3.80
CA PHE A 305 -17.33 22.15 2.72
C PHE A 305 -15.88 22.49 3.02
N TYR A 306 -15.07 22.48 1.98
CA TYR A 306 -13.65 22.79 2.07
C TYR A 306 -13.18 23.32 0.71
N HIS A 307 -12.01 23.95 0.69
CA HIS A 307 -11.37 24.29 -0.56
C HIS A 307 -10.18 23.35 -0.80
N THR A 308 -9.89 23.05 -2.06
CA THR A 308 -8.78 22.17 -2.42
C THR A 308 -8.14 22.63 -3.72
N LEU A 309 -6.84 22.36 -3.87
CA LEU A 309 -6.14 22.62 -5.13
C LEU A 309 -6.31 21.41 -6.06
N ARG A 310 -7.09 21.57 -7.13
CA ARG A 310 -7.27 20.55 -8.18
C ARG A 310 -7.01 21.16 -9.55
N LYS A 311 -6.29 20.44 -10.41
CA LYS A 311 -5.96 20.88 -11.79
C LYS A 311 -5.35 22.29 -11.87
N GLY A 312 -4.67 22.76 -10.83
CA GLY A 312 -4.06 24.10 -10.78
C GLY A 312 -4.97 25.23 -10.27
N HIS A 313 -6.23 24.94 -9.91
CA HIS A 313 -7.19 25.93 -9.42
C HIS A 313 -7.68 25.60 -8.00
N TRP A 314 -8.04 26.64 -7.26
CA TRP A 314 -8.64 26.53 -5.94
C TRP A 314 -10.14 26.61 -6.06
N ASP A 315 -10.82 25.51 -5.74
CA ASP A 315 -12.27 25.40 -5.82
C ASP A 315 -12.85 24.97 -4.47
N ILE A 316 -14.13 25.29 -4.25
CA ILE A 316 -14.90 24.76 -3.13
C ILE A 316 -15.45 23.39 -3.51
N TRP A 317 -15.23 22.42 -2.64
CA TRP A 317 -15.73 21.06 -2.74
C TRP A 317 -16.53 20.73 -1.48
N TYR A 318 -17.40 19.74 -1.59
CA TYR A 318 -18.14 19.22 -0.45
C TYR A 318 -18.21 17.70 -0.42
N LYS A 319 -18.48 17.20 0.77
CA LYS A 319 -18.91 15.82 1.05
C LYS A 319 -20.13 15.86 1.94
N THR A 320 -20.94 14.80 1.88
CA THR A 320 -22.04 14.61 2.81
C THR A 320 -21.82 13.36 3.65
N PHE A 321 -22.35 13.35 4.87
CA PHE A 321 -22.25 12.25 5.81
C PHE A 321 -23.60 11.96 6.44
N ARG A 322 -23.94 10.68 6.48
CA ARG A 322 -25.07 10.13 7.23
C ARG A 322 -24.56 9.05 8.17
N GLU A 323 -24.93 9.15 9.44
CA GLU A 323 -24.55 8.14 10.45
C GLU A 323 -25.07 6.76 10.02
N GLY A 324 -24.21 5.74 10.11
CA GLY A 324 -24.49 4.38 9.62
C GLY A 324 -24.29 4.17 8.11
N GLN A 325 -24.25 5.22 7.29
CA GLN A 325 -23.98 5.13 5.85
C GLN A 325 -22.57 5.62 5.46
N GLY A 326 -21.98 6.49 6.27
CA GLY A 326 -20.64 7.03 6.04
C GLY A 326 -20.63 8.28 5.15
N TRP A 327 -19.43 8.62 4.67
CA TRP A 327 -19.17 9.80 3.83
C TRP A 327 -19.38 9.49 2.34
N THR A 328 -19.94 10.45 1.60
CA THR A 328 -19.99 10.40 0.14
C THR A 328 -18.64 10.76 -0.50
N PRO A 329 -18.44 10.41 -1.80
CA PRO A 329 -17.36 10.98 -2.60
C PRO A 329 -17.39 12.52 -2.61
N SER A 330 -16.24 13.14 -2.90
CA SER A 330 -16.13 14.60 -3.01
C SER A 330 -16.84 15.10 -4.27
N GLU A 331 -17.62 16.18 -4.16
CA GLU A 331 -18.30 16.85 -5.27
C GLU A 331 -17.93 18.34 -5.34
N PRO A 332 -17.82 18.94 -6.55
CA PRO A 332 -17.50 20.35 -6.69
C PRO A 332 -18.72 21.23 -6.37
N LEU A 333 -18.53 22.25 -5.54
CA LEU A 333 -19.48 23.35 -5.41
C LEU A 333 -19.19 24.46 -6.45
N THR A 334 -17.91 24.64 -6.77
CA THR A 334 -17.42 25.57 -7.80
C THR A 334 -16.53 24.81 -8.80
N ASP A 335 -16.55 25.25 -10.05
CA ASP A 335 -15.67 24.76 -11.12
C ASP A 335 -15.51 25.90 -12.14
N ARG A 336 -14.62 26.85 -11.86
CA ARG A 336 -14.45 28.07 -12.66
C ARG A 336 -13.04 28.63 -12.54
N ALA A 337 -12.65 29.51 -13.46
CA ALA A 337 -11.32 30.12 -13.52
C ALA A 337 -11.12 31.26 -12.48
N PHE A 338 -11.47 31.03 -11.23
CA PHE A 338 -11.21 31.94 -10.11
C PHE A 338 -10.59 31.17 -8.94
N ILE A 339 -10.02 31.90 -7.98
CA ILE A 339 -9.52 31.31 -6.73
C ILE A 339 -10.64 31.40 -5.69
N ASP A 340 -11.28 30.27 -5.42
CA ASP A 340 -12.33 30.14 -4.41
C ASP A 340 -11.79 29.47 -3.14
N LYS A 341 -11.87 30.19 -2.01
CA LYS A 341 -11.28 29.78 -0.72
C LYS A 341 -12.16 30.18 0.47
N TYR A 342 -11.89 29.54 1.61
CA TYR A 342 -12.52 29.87 2.90
C TYR A 342 -14.05 29.76 2.88
N PRO A 343 -14.60 28.56 2.62
CA PRO A 343 -16.05 28.38 2.66
C PRO A 343 -16.59 28.48 4.10
N THR A 344 -17.78 29.04 4.24
CA THR A 344 -18.61 28.97 5.45
C THR A 344 -20.02 28.58 5.04
N ALA A 345 -20.66 27.71 5.82
CA ALA A 345 -22.00 27.22 5.48
C ALA A 345 -22.93 27.27 6.69
N VAL A 346 -24.21 27.57 6.45
CA VAL A 346 -25.23 27.66 7.50
C VAL A 346 -26.60 27.20 7.00
N PRO A 347 -27.41 26.55 7.85
CA PRO A 347 -28.78 26.17 7.52
C PRO A 347 -29.74 27.27 7.99
N GLN A 348 -30.48 27.90 7.08
CA GLN A 348 -31.51 28.88 7.40
C GLN A 348 -32.87 28.35 6.92
N GLY A 349 -33.66 27.80 7.84
CA GLY A 349 -34.85 27.04 7.47
C GLY A 349 -34.47 25.86 6.56
N THR A 350 -35.20 25.67 5.47
CA THR A 350 -34.94 24.62 4.47
C THR A 350 -33.79 24.95 3.52
N THR A 351 -33.23 26.16 3.60
CA THR A 351 -32.19 26.65 2.68
C THR A 351 -30.82 26.54 3.32
N LEU A 352 -29.94 25.76 2.70
CA LEU A 352 -28.53 25.75 3.04
C LEU A 352 -27.84 26.88 2.26
N ARG A 353 -27.17 27.80 2.96
CA ARG A 353 -26.42 28.90 2.34
C ARG A 353 -24.93 28.67 2.53
N VAL A 354 -24.16 28.80 1.45
CA VAL A 354 -22.70 28.66 1.47
C VAL A 354 -22.08 29.93 0.91
N PHE A 355 -21.16 30.54 1.66
CA PHE A 355 -20.40 31.72 1.27
C PHE A 355 -18.92 31.37 1.18
N TRP A 356 -18.18 32.03 0.31
CA TRP A 356 -16.72 31.86 0.21
C TRP A 356 -16.06 33.13 -0.32
N SER A 357 -14.73 33.20 -0.20
CA SER A 357 -13.92 34.24 -0.81
C SER A 357 -13.62 33.86 -2.25
N THR A 358 -13.78 34.81 -3.16
CA THR A 358 -13.36 34.69 -4.56
C THR A 358 -12.32 35.75 -4.83
N TYR A 359 -11.17 35.33 -5.36
CA TYR A 359 -10.22 36.22 -5.99
C TYR A 359 -10.25 35.99 -7.49
N ASN A 360 -10.49 37.06 -8.22
CA ASN A 360 -10.34 37.08 -9.67
C ASN A 360 -8.98 37.68 -10.01
N GLU A 361 -8.13 36.88 -10.64
CA GLU A 361 -6.77 37.29 -11.00
C GLU A 361 -6.76 38.40 -12.06
N ALA A 362 -7.78 38.46 -12.92
CA ALA A 362 -7.85 39.44 -14.00
C ALA A 362 -8.12 40.87 -13.50
N ASP A 363 -8.92 41.04 -12.45
CA ASP A 363 -9.21 42.33 -11.83
C ASP A 363 -8.49 42.54 -10.48
N GLN A 364 -7.72 41.55 -10.05
CA GLN A 364 -6.99 41.51 -8.77
C GLN A 364 -7.87 41.87 -7.57
N PHE A 365 -9.13 41.43 -7.58
CA PHE A 365 -10.15 41.91 -6.66
C PHE A 365 -10.75 40.79 -5.81
N TRP A 366 -10.76 40.98 -4.49
CA TRP A 366 -11.44 40.06 -3.57
C TRP A 366 -12.94 40.37 -3.44
N ARG A 367 -13.77 39.34 -3.61
CA ARG A 367 -15.22 39.38 -3.39
C ARG A 367 -15.66 38.22 -2.50
N ILE A 368 -16.84 38.36 -1.90
CA ILE A 368 -17.56 37.22 -1.34
C ILE A 368 -18.61 36.79 -2.34
N ASN A 369 -18.63 35.51 -2.68
CA ASN A 369 -19.69 34.89 -3.44
C ASN A 369 -20.46 33.91 -2.56
N PHE A 370 -21.68 33.58 -2.99
CA PHE A 370 -22.50 32.60 -2.31
C PHE A 370 -23.35 31.78 -3.29
N ARG A 371 -23.80 30.63 -2.79
CA ARG A 371 -24.82 29.77 -3.38
C ARG A 371 -25.80 29.35 -2.30
N THR A 372 -26.98 28.95 -2.75
CA THR A 372 -28.01 28.37 -1.90
C THR A 372 -28.38 26.99 -2.41
N HIS A 373 -28.68 26.08 -1.51
CA HIS A 373 -29.23 24.77 -1.82
C HIS A 373 -30.62 24.67 -1.21
N THR A 374 -31.61 24.50 -2.10
CA THR A 374 -33.03 24.40 -1.77
C THR A 374 -33.65 23.36 -2.68
N ASN A 375 -34.55 22.52 -2.17
CA ASN A 375 -35.23 21.47 -2.93
C ASN A 375 -34.27 20.54 -3.71
N GLY A 376 -33.12 20.21 -3.10
CA GLY A 376 -32.14 19.30 -3.70
C GLY A 376 -31.33 19.89 -4.86
N GLN A 377 -31.35 21.22 -5.06
CA GLN A 377 -30.67 21.88 -6.17
C GLN A 377 -29.85 23.08 -5.68
N TRP A 378 -28.68 23.27 -6.27
CA TRP A 378 -27.84 24.45 -6.04
C TRP A 378 -28.22 25.60 -6.98
N SER A 379 -28.40 26.81 -6.44
CA SER A 379 -28.59 28.05 -7.22
C SER A 379 -27.37 28.37 -8.10
N SER A 380 -27.43 29.38 -8.98
CA SER A 380 -26.21 29.93 -9.60
C SER A 380 -25.32 30.62 -8.54
N VAL A 381 -24.04 30.78 -8.87
CA VAL A 381 -23.11 31.59 -8.06
C VAL A 381 -23.47 33.06 -8.18
N LEU A 382 -23.66 33.73 -7.05
CA LEU A 382 -23.95 35.17 -7.00
C LEU A 382 -22.92 35.88 -6.11
N PRO A 383 -22.50 37.11 -6.46
CA PRO A 383 -21.70 37.93 -5.58
C PRO A 383 -22.55 38.50 -4.45
N LEU A 384 -21.97 38.65 -3.26
CA LEU A 384 -22.62 39.26 -2.11
C LEU A 384 -23.08 40.70 -2.41
N SER A 385 -22.35 41.41 -3.28
CA SER A 385 -22.71 42.75 -3.77
C SER A 385 -23.99 42.81 -4.61
N ALA A 386 -24.55 41.68 -5.02
CA ALA A 386 -25.88 41.64 -5.65
C ALA A 386 -27.01 41.83 -4.64
N LEU A 387 -26.72 41.78 -3.34
CA LEU A 387 -27.70 41.95 -2.27
C LEU A 387 -27.51 43.30 -1.56
N ALA A 388 -28.60 43.98 -1.25
CA ALA A 388 -28.55 45.06 -0.25
C ALA A 388 -28.25 44.46 1.14
N PRO A 389 -27.45 45.12 1.99
CA PRO A 389 -26.85 46.44 1.84
C PRO A 389 -25.44 46.45 1.20
N PHE A 390 -24.99 45.36 0.58
CA PHE A 390 -23.60 45.20 0.12
C PHE A 390 -23.31 45.76 -1.27
N ALA A 391 -24.29 46.40 -1.91
CA ALA A 391 -24.24 46.86 -3.30
C ALA A 391 -23.23 47.98 -3.58
N THR A 392 -22.49 48.45 -2.57
CA THR A 392 -21.42 49.45 -2.75
C THR A 392 -20.35 48.92 -3.72
N PRO A 393 -20.12 49.59 -4.86
CA PRO A 393 -19.11 49.18 -5.83
C PRO A 393 -17.69 49.33 -5.25
N ASN A 394 -16.74 48.56 -5.79
CA ASN A 394 -15.32 48.65 -5.48
C ASN A 394 -14.92 48.42 -4.00
N VAL A 395 -15.80 47.83 -3.19
CA VAL A 395 -15.46 47.41 -1.83
C VAL A 395 -14.97 45.96 -1.84
N GLN A 396 -13.71 45.75 -1.47
CA GLN A 396 -13.15 44.41 -1.36
C GLN A 396 -13.60 43.73 -0.07
N ARG A 397 -14.07 42.49 -0.20
CA ARG A 397 -14.53 41.66 0.91
C ARG A 397 -13.97 40.26 0.78
N ARG A 398 -13.53 39.67 1.88
CA ARG A 398 -12.99 38.31 1.91
C ARG A 398 -13.24 37.63 3.25
N GLN A 399 -12.97 36.34 3.26
CA GLN A 399 -13.06 35.42 4.39
C GLN A 399 -14.40 35.56 5.12
N PRO A 400 -15.51 35.07 4.53
CA PRO A 400 -16.80 35.08 5.20
C PRO A 400 -16.84 34.06 6.34
N TRP A 401 -17.53 34.39 7.43
CA TRP A 401 -17.94 33.44 8.46
C TRP A 401 -19.41 33.62 8.78
N ALA A 402 -20.13 32.51 8.87
CA ALA A 402 -21.56 32.54 9.12
C ALA A 402 -21.94 31.60 10.26
N VAL A 403 -22.91 32.03 11.06
CA VAL A 403 -23.56 31.22 12.10
C VAL A 403 -25.03 31.59 12.17
N VAL A 404 -25.88 30.70 12.65
CA VAL A 404 -27.30 30.97 12.89
C VAL A 404 -27.60 31.04 14.37
N ASP A 405 -28.40 32.01 14.79
CA ASP A 405 -28.93 32.07 16.16
C ASP A 405 -30.13 31.13 16.33
N ASN A 406 -30.62 30.96 17.57
CA ASN A 406 -31.72 30.03 17.84
C ASN A 406 -33.06 30.50 17.24
N ALA A 407 -33.16 31.75 16.78
CA ALA A 407 -34.31 32.23 16.02
C ALA A 407 -34.21 31.90 14.52
N GLY A 408 -33.14 31.20 14.10
CA GLY A 408 -32.88 30.86 12.70
C GLY A 408 -32.34 32.01 11.87
N MET A 409 -31.90 33.10 12.51
CA MET A 409 -31.39 34.27 11.79
C MET A 409 -29.90 34.13 11.56
N LEU A 410 -29.47 34.46 10.35
CA LEU A 410 -28.11 34.30 9.88
C LEU A 410 -27.27 35.50 10.31
N TRP A 411 -26.14 35.26 10.96
CA TRP A 411 -25.10 36.25 11.17
C TRP A 411 -23.99 36.02 10.17
N LEU A 412 -23.61 37.05 9.43
CA LEU A 412 -22.48 37.03 8.50
C LEU A 412 -21.41 37.98 9.01
N PHE A 413 -20.18 37.49 9.08
CA PHE A 413 -18.95 38.21 9.37
C PHE A 413 -18.07 38.19 8.13
N TRP A 414 -17.31 39.25 7.88
CA TRP A 414 -16.33 39.30 6.79
C TRP A 414 -15.23 40.32 7.08
N LEU A 415 -14.09 40.16 6.41
CA LEU A 415 -13.09 41.21 6.32
C LEU A 415 -13.44 42.15 5.17
N GLU A 416 -13.52 43.44 5.47
CA GLU A 416 -13.73 44.51 4.49
C GLU A 416 -12.49 45.40 4.43
N LEU A 417 -12.01 45.71 3.23
CA LEU A 417 -10.87 46.60 3.07
C LEU A 417 -11.31 48.06 3.25
N VAL A 418 -10.81 48.72 4.29
CA VAL A 418 -11.07 50.13 4.60
C VAL A 418 -9.74 50.87 4.62
N GLY A 419 -9.52 51.74 3.62
CA GLY A 419 -8.21 52.32 3.37
C GLY A 419 -7.20 51.23 3.02
N ALA A 420 -6.16 51.06 3.83
CA ALA A 420 -5.14 50.02 3.67
C ALA A 420 -5.28 48.86 4.67
N GLN A 421 -6.36 48.81 5.46
CA GLN A 421 -6.52 47.87 6.56
C GLN A 421 -7.77 47.00 6.37
N TRP A 422 -7.66 45.71 6.72
CA TRP A 422 -8.80 44.79 6.74
C TRP A 422 -9.51 44.90 8.08
N GLN A 423 -10.77 45.32 8.06
CA GLN A 423 -11.60 45.45 9.26
C GLN A 423 -12.66 44.36 9.27
N LEU A 424 -12.85 43.71 10.42
CA LEU A 424 -13.94 42.77 10.59
C LEU A 424 -15.28 43.53 10.67
N ARG A 425 -16.19 43.16 9.78
CA ARG A 425 -17.56 43.68 9.69
C ARG A 425 -18.54 42.55 9.94
N TYR A 426 -19.74 42.88 10.39
CA TYR A 426 -20.80 41.89 10.55
C TYR A 426 -22.20 42.47 10.41
N ASN A 427 -23.16 41.61 10.08
CA ASN A 427 -24.58 41.95 9.99
C ASN A 427 -25.44 40.71 10.24
N ARG A 428 -26.73 40.91 10.55
CA ARG A 428 -27.71 39.84 10.82
C ARG A 428 -28.79 39.86 9.75
N TYR A 429 -29.21 38.69 9.28
CA TYR A 429 -30.16 38.51 8.19
C TYR A 429 -31.32 37.63 8.64
N ASP A 430 -32.55 38.13 8.49
CA ASP A 430 -33.75 37.45 8.96
C ASP A 430 -34.34 36.43 7.96
N GLY A 431 -33.70 36.28 6.79
CA GLY A 431 -34.22 35.48 5.68
C GLY A 431 -34.81 36.32 4.55
N THR A 432 -35.09 37.59 4.81
CA THR A 432 -35.60 38.57 3.83
C THR A 432 -34.75 39.84 3.84
N ASN A 433 -34.52 40.43 5.01
CA ASN A 433 -33.84 41.70 5.22
C ASN A 433 -32.62 41.56 6.12
N TRP A 434 -31.64 42.44 5.88
CA TRP A 434 -30.53 42.63 6.81
C TRP A 434 -30.92 43.63 7.89
N ALA A 435 -30.52 43.36 9.14
CA ALA A 435 -30.91 44.12 10.33
C ALA A 435 -30.41 45.57 10.30
N SER A 436 -29.31 45.85 9.60
CA SER A 436 -28.76 47.21 9.45
C SER A 436 -28.41 47.50 8.00
N THR A 437 -28.74 48.71 7.52
CA THR A 437 -28.32 49.21 6.20
C THR A 437 -26.83 49.56 6.16
N ILE A 438 -26.23 49.87 7.31
CA ILE A 438 -24.78 50.02 7.46
C ILE A 438 -24.30 48.86 8.33
N PRO A 439 -23.52 47.92 7.78
CA PRO A 439 -22.94 46.84 8.57
C PRO A 439 -22.14 47.31 9.78
N ALA A 440 -22.28 46.58 10.89
CA ALA A 440 -21.57 46.87 12.12
C ALA A 440 -20.06 46.66 11.96
N THR A 441 -19.27 47.49 12.62
CA THR A 441 -17.80 47.31 12.73
C THR A 441 -17.47 46.55 14.00
N PHE A 442 -16.53 45.61 13.92
CA PHE A 442 -16.04 44.94 15.10
C PHE A 442 -15.32 45.93 16.04
N PRO A 443 -15.65 45.99 17.34
CA PRO A 443 -15.18 47.07 18.20
C PRO A 443 -13.67 47.06 18.44
N LEU A 444 -13.13 48.27 18.61
CA LEU A 444 -11.74 48.46 19.03
C LEU A 444 -11.44 47.81 20.39
N ASN A 445 -10.16 47.53 20.63
CA ASN A 445 -9.64 47.07 21.89
C ASN A 445 -8.89 48.21 22.60
N ALA A 446 -9.58 48.91 23.50
CA ALA A 446 -9.02 50.10 24.18
C ALA A 446 -8.45 51.14 23.18
N GLY A 447 -9.18 51.40 22.10
CA GLY A 447 -8.77 52.32 21.04
C GLY A 447 -7.86 51.74 19.95
N ALA A 448 -7.32 50.53 20.14
CA ALA A 448 -6.50 49.84 19.13
C ALA A 448 -7.31 48.86 18.27
N ASP A 449 -6.82 48.56 17.07
CA ASP A 449 -7.39 47.51 16.23
C ASP A 449 -7.39 46.16 16.97
N PRO A 450 -8.51 45.42 17.01
CA PRO A 450 -8.57 44.10 17.66
C PRO A 450 -7.68 43.04 16.98
N ARG A 451 -7.21 43.29 15.74
CA ARG A 451 -6.35 42.46 14.90
C ARG A 451 -6.94 41.07 14.68
N VAL A 452 -8.02 41.00 13.91
CA VAL A 452 -8.59 39.72 13.46
C VAL A 452 -7.81 39.23 12.24
N GLU A 453 -6.63 38.67 12.49
CA GLU A 453 -5.65 38.32 11.45
C GLU A 453 -5.78 36.86 10.97
N GLY A 454 -6.08 35.92 11.88
CA GLY A 454 -6.40 34.53 11.56
C GLY A 454 -7.91 34.31 11.40
N PRO A 455 -8.35 33.24 10.72
CA PRO A 455 -9.78 32.96 10.54
C PRO A 455 -10.48 32.75 11.89
N PRO A 456 -11.46 33.60 12.27
CA PRO A 456 -12.25 33.40 13.47
C PRO A 456 -13.09 32.13 13.40
N PHE A 457 -13.48 31.68 14.59
CA PHE A 457 -14.59 30.76 14.79
C PHE A 457 -15.64 31.45 15.63
N VAL A 458 -16.88 31.38 15.16
CA VAL A 458 -18.01 32.08 15.76
C VAL A 458 -19.04 31.05 16.18
N MET A 459 -19.55 31.14 17.40
CA MET A 459 -20.61 30.27 17.89
C MET A 459 -21.62 31.02 18.76
N PHE A 460 -22.87 30.56 18.75
CA PHE A 460 -23.81 30.85 19.82
C PHE A 460 -23.72 29.75 20.86
N HIS A 461 -23.72 30.12 22.14
CA HIS A 461 -23.74 29.13 23.21
C HIS A 461 -25.13 28.46 23.26
N PRO A 462 -25.26 27.15 22.94
CA PRO A 462 -26.55 26.51 22.69
C PRO A 462 -27.44 26.42 23.94
N THR A 463 -26.86 26.42 25.13
CA THR A 463 -27.62 26.31 26.40
C THR A 463 -27.88 27.65 27.08
N ASP A 464 -27.34 28.77 26.57
CA ASP A 464 -27.50 30.07 27.23
C ASP A 464 -28.75 30.77 26.68
N THR A 465 -29.69 31.09 27.56
CA THR A 465 -30.97 31.72 27.20
C THR A 465 -30.78 33.10 26.56
N ALA A 466 -29.75 33.84 26.96
CA ALA A 466 -29.38 35.13 26.38
C ALA A 466 -28.77 35.01 24.97
N GLN A 467 -28.38 33.80 24.55
CA GLN A 467 -27.70 33.52 23.28
C GLN A 467 -26.50 34.45 23.01
N PRO A 468 -25.52 34.51 23.94
CA PRO A 468 -24.34 35.30 23.71
C PRO A 468 -23.57 34.74 22.52
N LEU A 469 -23.08 35.65 21.67
CA LEU A 469 -22.24 35.30 20.53
C LEU A 469 -20.77 35.30 20.95
N TRP A 470 -20.10 34.18 20.78
CA TRP A 470 -18.67 34.04 21.05
C TRP A 470 -17.90 34.08 19.75
N ILE A 471 -16.81 34.85 19.72
CA ILE A 471 -15.85 34.89 18.62
C ILE A 471 -14.45 34.60 19.16
N PHE A 472 -13.82 33.58 18.60
CA PHE A 472 -12.43 33.19 18.86
C PHE A 472 -11.60 33.47 17.62
N TRP A 473 -10.42 34.05 17.75
CA TRP A 473 -9.52 34.28 16.62
C TRP A 473 -8.06 34.26 17.06
N ALA A 474 -7.16 34.12 16.10
CA ALA A 474 -5.73 34.21 16.33
C ALA A 474 -5.20 35.58 15.89
N ARG A 475 -4.30 36.15 16.69
CA ARG A 475 -3.61 37.41 16.37
C ARG A 475 -2.14 37.35 16.76
N SER A 476 -1.30 38.05 16.01
CA SER A 476 0.10 38.24 16.36
C SER A 476 0.25 39.32 17.45
N GLU A 477 0.99 39.01 18.52
CA GLU A 477 1.24 39.95 19.61
C GLU A 477 2.74 40.25 19.72
N PRO A 478 3.17 41.52 19.75
CA PRO A 478 4.56 41.83 20.04
C PRO A 478 4.85 41.45 21.50
N VAL A 479 5.90 40.66 21.72
CA VAL A 479 6.42 40.35 23.06
C VAL A 479 7.74 41.11 23.25
N GLY A 480 8.09 41.46 24.49
CA GLY A 480 9.16 42.42 24.86
C GLY A 480 10.55 42.22 24.23
N THR A 481 10.81 41.13 23.52
CA THR A 481 12.00 40.93 22.69
C THR A 481 11.75 41.41 21.25
N ALA A 482 12.57 42.36 20.78
CA ALA A 482 12.46 42.91 19.44
C ALA A 482 12.46 41.80 18.36
N GLY A 483 11.47 41.82 17.47
CA GLY A 483 11.31 40.86 16.37
C GLY A 483 10.47 39.62 16.70
N GLN A 484 10.18 39.32 17.98
CA GLN A 484 9.30 38.19 18.33
C GLN A 484 7.82 38.59 18.30
N ARG A 485 7.04 37.88 17.47
CA ARG A 485 5.59 38.08 17.32
C ARG A 485 4.84 36.74 17.38
N PRO A 486 4.70 36.11 18.56
CA PRO A 486 3.90 34.90 18.70
C PRO A 486 2.44 35.15 18.35
N TRP A 487 1.83 34.12 17.76
CA TRP A 487 0.40 34.07 17.53
C TRP A 487 -0.31 33.56 18.78
N ARG A 488 -1.36 34.27 19.20
CA ARG A 488 -2.16 33.97 20.39
C ARG A 488 -3.63 33.86 20.01
N ILE A 489 -4.31 32.91 20.61
CA ILE A 489 -5.76 32.80 20.51
C ILE A 489 -6.40 33.71 21.55
N VAL A 490 -7.33 34.53 21.07
CA VAL A 490 -8.10 35.47 21.87
C VAL A 490 -9.57 35.33 21.56
N TYR A 491 -10.42 35.82 22.46
CA TYR A 491 -11.86 35.77 22.28
C TYR A 491 -12.58 36.96 22.93
N ARG A 492 -13.81 37.20 22.45
CA ARG A 492 -14.78 38.14 23.01
C ARG A 492 -16.19 37.57 22.92
N VAL A 493 -17.08 38.14 23.72
CA VAL A 493 -18.49 37.74 23.80
C VAL A 493 -19.37 38.96 23.54
N LYS A 494 -20.38 38.82 22.69
CA LYS A 494 -21.46 39.82 22.51
C LYS A 494 -22.67 39.38 23.34
N ALA A 495 -23.20 40.27 24.18
CA ALA A 495 -24.26 39.91 25.12
C ALA A 495 -25.66 39.78 24.47
N SER A 496 -25.97 40.59 23.45
CA SER A 496 -27.27 40.63 22.78
C SER A 496 -27.21 40.26 21.30
N LEU A 497 -28.39 39.99 20.74
CA LEU A 497 -28.57 39.73 19.30
C LEU A 497 -28.71 41.01 18.45
N THR A 498 -28.57 42.20 19.03
CA THR A 498 -28.67 43.48 18.29
C THR A 498 -27.30 43.87 17.72
N PRO A 499 -27.08 43.82 16.39
CA PRO A 499 -25.73 43.94 15.83
C PRO A 499 -25.00 45.23 16.22
N ASN A 500 -25.69 46.38 16.19
CA ASN A 500 -25.12 47.70 16.44
C ASN A 500 -25.04 48.09 17.92
N LEU A 501 -25.54 47.26 18.85
CA LEU A 501 -25.43 47.55 20.28
C LEU A 501 -23.97 47.38 20.74
N ALA A 502 -23.48 48.33 21.54
CA ALA A 502 -22.11 48.34 22.08
C ALA A 502 -22.00 47.50 23.36
N ASP A 503 -22.14 46.19 23.22
CA ASP A 503 -22.24 45.21 24.32
C ASP A 503 -21.25 44.04 24.16
N TRP A 504 -20.12 44.30 23.51
CA TRP A 504 -19.00 43.37 23.41
C TRP A 504 -18.13 43.41 24.68
N SER A 505 -17.73 42.24 25.17
CA SER A 505 -16.81 42.13 26.31
C SER A 505 -15.40 42.64 25.99
N ALA A 506 -14.56 42.81 27.02
CA ALA A 506 -13.11 42.96 26.84
C ALA A 506 -12.50 41.72 26.16
N ILE A 507 -11.34 41.89 25.47
CA ILE A 507 -10.61 40.74 24.89
C ILE A 507 -10.06 39.91 26.03
N ARG A 508 -10.31 38.61 25.97
CA ARG A 508 -9.68 37.60 26.83
C ARG A 508 -8.79 36.72 25.97
N ALA A 509 -7.80 36.07 26.58
CA ALA A 509 -6.80 35.29 25.87
C ALA A 509 -6.74 33.85 26.41
N LEU A 510 -6.37 32.92 25.53
CA LEU A 510 -5.85 31.62 25.94
C LEU A 510 -4.52 31.82 26.68
N PRO A 511 -4.25 31.09 27.78
CA PRO A 511 -2.98 31.18 28.49
C PRO A 511 -1.81 30.93 27.53
N PRO A 512 -0.80 31.81 27.54
CA PRO A 512 0.31 31.71 26.61
C PRO A 512 1.15 30.46 26.89
N GLY A 513 1.56 29.76 25.83
CA GLY A 513 2.72 28.86 25.87
C GLY A 513 4.04 29.62 25.92
N ALA A 514 5.14 28.93 25.61
CA ALA A 514 6.48 29.52 25.50
C ALA A 514 6.50 30.74 24.52
N PRO A 515 7.47 31.67 24.64
CA PRO A 515 7.48 32.92 23.86
C PRO A 515 7.48 32.76 22.33
N ASP A 516 7.94 31.62 21.82
CA ASP A 516 8.04 31.30 20.41
C ASP A 516 6.88 30.43 19.88
N THR A 517 5.94 30.09 20.77
CA THR A 517 4.73 29.34 20.45
C THR A 517 3.81 30.12 19.51
N GLN A 518 3.22 29.41 18.56
CA GLN A 518 2.29 29.91 17.57
C GLN A 518 0.95 29.18 17.74
N ASP A 519 -0.01 29.79 18.43
CA ASP A 519 -1.35 29.24 18.58
C ASP A 519 -2.28 29.82 17.50
N ARG A 520 -2.83 28.97 16.63
CA ARG A 520 -3.63 29.36 15.46
C ARG A 520 -4.86 28.48 15.26
N GLU A 521 -5.75 28.95 14.38
CA GLU A 521 -6.91 28.17 13.88
C GLU A 521 -7.84 27.65 14.99
N PRO A 522 -8.35 28.54 15.86
CA PRO A 522 -9.18 28.13 17.01
C PRO A 522 -10.52 27.58 16.54
N ALA A 523 -10.92 26.39 16.97
CA ALA A 523 -12.22 25.77 16.73
C ALA A 523 -12.83 25.30 18.05
N VAL A 524 -14.13 25.43 18.23
CA VAL A 524 -14.75 25.11 19.53
C VAL A 524 -15.88 24.12 19.42
N LEU A 525 -16.04 23.34 20.50
CA LEU A 525 -17.16 22.45 20.74
C LEU A 525 -17.75 22.80 22.11
N VAL A 526 -19.08 22.80 22.24
CA VAL A 526 -19.72 23.00 23.55
C VAL A 526 -19.98 21.64 24.17
N LYS A 527 -19.45 21.43 25.38
CA LYS A 527 -19.63 20.19 26.13
C LYS A 527 -21.03 20.11 26.73
N ALA A 528 -21.45 18.92 27.14
CA ALA A 528 -22.76 18.69 27.76
C ALA A 528 -22.99 19.54 29.03
N ASN A 529 -21.93 19.84 29.78
CA ASN A 529 -21.99 20.70 30.97
C ASN A 529 -22.05 22.21 30.63
N GLY A 530 -21.97 22.57 29.36
CA GLY A 530 -21.98 23.95 28.89
C GLY A 530 -20.63 24.68 28.97
N ASP A 531 -19.54 24.01 29.31
CA ASP A 531 -18.21 24.57 29.10
C ASP A 531 -17.79 24.45 27.63
N ILE A 532 -16.81 25.26 27.23
CA ILE A 532 -16.32 25.31 25.86
C ILE A 532 -15.02 24.51 25.78
N GLU A 533 -14.96 23.51 24.92
CA GLU A 533 -13.71 22.85 24.55
C GLU A 533 -13.14 23.54 23.31
N LEU A 534 -11.98 24.18 23.47
CA LEU A 534 -11.25 24.82 22.39
C LEU A 534 -10.22 23.84 21.84
N PHE A 535 -10.22 23.65 20.53
CA PHE A 535 -9.20 22.98 19.74
C PHE A 535 -8.42 24.00 18.93
N TRP A 536 -7.13 23.82 18.75
CA TRP A 536 -6.30 24.70 17.94
C TRP A 536 -5.03 24.04 17.44
N SER A 537 -4.43 24.63 16.40
CA SER A 537 -3.14 24.22 15.87
C SER A 537 -2.02 24.95 16.60
N SER A 538 -1.00 24.24 17.06
CA SER A 538 0.13 24.85 17.74
C SER A 538 1.45 24.12 17.55
N ASN A 539 2.55 24.88 17.56
CA ASN A 539 3.92 24.38 17.48
C ASN A 539 4.62 24.20 18.85
N ARG A 540 3.85 24.14 19.95
CA ARG A 540 4.35 23.99 21.33
C ARG A 540 5.31 22.80 21.52
N ASN A 541 5.18 21.74 20.73
CA ASN A 541 6.03 20.54 20.75
C ASN A 541 7.11 20.53 19.65
N GLY A 542 7.28 21.63 18.91
CA GLY A 542 8.19 21.72 17.75
C GLY A 542 7.57 21.39 16.39
N SER A 543 6.29 21.03 16.30
CA SER A 543 5.60 20.89 15.02
C SER A 543 4.15 21.29 15.15
N TRP A 544 3.48 21.62 14.04
CA TRP A 544 2.06 21.90 14.05
C TRP A 544 1.31 20.62 14.47
N SER A 545 0.71 20.65 15.66
CA SER A 545 -0.11 19.59 16.22
C SER A 545 -1.41 20.18 16.74
N ILE A 546 -2.42 19.34 16.92
CA ILE A 546 -3.71 19.77 17.47
C ILE A 546 -3.63 19.72 19.00
N TRP A 547 -3.96 20.84 19.62
CA TRP A 547 -4.05 21.02 21.07
C TRP A 547 -5.49 21.30 21.47
N ARG A 548 -5.81 21.02 22.73
CA ARG A 548 -7.11 21.33 23.32
C ARG A 548 -7.01 21.86 24.74
N ALA A 549 -8.03 22.57 25.17
CA ALA A 549 -8.23 23.04 26.55
C ALA A 549 -9.71 23.33 26.79
N THR A 550 -10.17 23.09 28.01
CA THR A 550 -11.51 23.50 28.45
C THR A 550 -11.49 24.93 28.96
N LEU A 551 -12.41 25.76 28.48
CA LEU A 551 -12.74 27.07 29.04
C LEU A 551 -14.02 26.96 29.87
N ASN A 552 -13.93 27.28 31.16
CA ASN A 552 -15.10 27.44 32.00
C ASN A 552 -15.85 28.71 31.56
N ARG A 553 -17.10 28.55 31.10
CA ARG A 553 -17.84 29.67 30.52
C ARG A 553 -18.18 30.78 31.53
N ALA A 554 -18.33 30.42 32.80
CA ALA A 554 -18.79 31.32 33.86
C ALA A 554 -17.65 32.13 34.49
N THR A 555 -16.54 31.46 34.81
CA THR A 555 -15.37 32.08 35.44
C THR A 555 -14.36 32.60 34.42
N HIS A 556 -14.45 32.16 33.16
CA HIS A 556 -13.45 32.34 32.12
C HIS A 556 -12.07 31.75 32.48
N ALA A 557 -12.03 30.79 33.41
CA ALA A 557 -10.82 30.05 33.74
C ALA A 557 -10.55 28.95 32.71
N TRP A 558 -9.27 28.73 32.39
CA TRP A 558 -8.82 27.68 31.49
C TRP A 558 -8.31 26.48 32.26
N GLY A 559 -8.68 25.28 31.80
CA GLY A 559 -8.02 24.03 32.16
C GLY A 559 -6.64 23.91 31.50
N PRO A 560 -5.90 22.82 31.77
CA PRO A 560 -4.60 22.59 31.16
C PRO A 560 -4.72 22.46 29.64
N ALA A 561 -3.70 22.95 28.93
CA ALA A 561 -3.56 22.71 27.50
C ALA A 561 -2.94 21.32 27.27
N GLU A 562 -3.63 20.48 26.51
CA GLU A 562 -3.23 19.11 26.21
C GLU A 562 -3.02 18.94 24.71
N MET A 563 -1.95 18.27 24.33
CA MET A 563 -1.77 17.83 22.95
C MET A 563 -2.71 16.65 22.70
N LEU A 564 -3.58 16.78 21.70
CA LEU A 564 -4.58 15.76 21.40
C LEU A 564 -3.96 14.51 20.78
N ILE A 565 -2.96 14.71 19.91
CA ILE A 565 -2.36 13.65 19.10
C ILE A 565 -0.85 13.79 19.13
N THR A 566 -0.14 12.77 19.59
CA THR A 566 1.30 12.64 19.37
C THR A 566 1.52 12.05 17.99
N SER A 567 1.98 12.85 17.04
CA SER A 567 2.22 12.42 15.65
C SER A 567 3.51 13.03 15.12
N PRO A 568 4.28 12.34 14.25
CA PRO A 568 5.40 12.96 13.57
C PRO A 568 4.95 13.96 12.49
N TYR A 569 3.68 13.91 12.06
CA TYR A 569 3.12 14.70 10.96
C TYR A 569 2.59 16.07 11.40
N THR A 570 2.61 17.03 10.48
CA THR A 570 1.94 18.33 10.62
C THR A 570 0.43 18.10 10.64
N GLN A 571 -0.24 18.71 11.60
CA GLN A 571 -1.70 18.73 11.74
C GLN A 571 -2.18 20.16 11.97
N SER A 572 -3.18 20.59 11.20
CA SER A 572 -3.73 21.94 11.25
C SER A 572 -5.24 21.97 11.05
N ASP A 573 -5.83 23.17 11.19
CA ASP A 573 -7.21 23.49 10.90
C ASP A 573 -8.24 22.51 11.51
N PRO A 574 -8.20 22.31 12.86
CA PRO A 574 -9.13 21.40 13.51
C PRO A 574 -10.58 21.87 13.35
N LEU A 575 -11.49 20.92 13.20
CA LEU A 575 -12.93 21.15 13.19
C LEU A 575 -13.62 20.01 13.98
N PRO A 576 -13.93 20.24 15.27
CA PRO A 576 -14.71 19.30 16.05
C PRO A 576 -16.20 19.36 15.65
N ILE A 577 -16.84 18.21 15.56
CA ILE A 577 -18.24 18.04 15.16
C ILE A 577 -18.90 17.05 16.12
N SER A 578 -20.00 17.45 16.76
CA SER A 578 -20.79 16.54 17.58
C SER A 578 -21.53 15.50 16.72
N LEU A 579 -21.39 14.23 17.07
CA LEU A 579 -22.18 13.11 16.57
C LEU A 579 -23.12 12.58 17.66
N THR A 580 -24.05 11.70 17.30
CA THR A 580 -24.85 10.99 18.31
C THR A 580 -24.02 10.01 19.14
N THR A 581 -22.95 9.45 18.54
CA THR A 581 -22.08 8.42 19.13
C THR A 581 -20.81 8.97 19.78
N GLY A 582 -20.57 10.30 19.73
CA GLY A 582 -19.34 10.90 20.24
C GLY A 582 -18.97 12.18 19.50
N THR A 583 -17.66 12.39 19.30
CA THR A 583 -17.13 13.56 18.60
C THR A 583 -16.32 13.13 17.38
N MET A 584 -16.57 13.78 16.24
CA MET A 584 -15.72 13.66 15.06
C MET A 584 -14.80 14.87 14.98
N LEU A 585 -13.51 14.66 14.80
CA LEU A 585 -12.54 15.72 14.53
C LEU A 585 -12.09 15.60 13.07
N VAL A 586 -12.49 16.57 12.25
CA VAL A 586 -11.93 16.76 10.91
C VAL A 586 -10.71 17.66 11.04
N TYR A 587 -9.61 17.34 10.36
CA TYR A 587 -8.40 18.15 10.38
C TYR A 587 -7.58 17.96 9.10
N HIS A 588 -6.64 18.86 8.88
CA HIS A 588 -5.69 18.82 7.77
C HIS A 588 -4.37 18.19 8.24
N ALA A 589 -3.78 17.26 7.48
CA ALA A 589 -2.48 16.68 7.80
C ALA A 589 -1.68 16.20 6.58
N ASN A 590 -0.35 16.20 6.71
CA ASN A 590 0.59 15.69 5.70
C ASN A 590 0.99 14.21 5.90
N GLU A 591 0.15 13.45 6.60
CA GLU A 591 0.39 12.05 6.91
C GLU A 591 0.53 11.20 5.63
N SER A 592 1.44 10.22 5.68
CA SER A 592 1.76 9.37 4.53
C SER A 592 0.62 8.39 4.27
N VAL A 593 0.35 8.12 2.98
CA VAL A 593 -0.75 7.23 2.57
C VAL A 593 -0.19 5.87 2.17
N LYS A 594 -0.86 4.80 2.60
CA LYS A 594 -0.48 3.42 2.33
C LYS A 594 -1.39 2.83 1.25
N TYR A 595 -0.80 2.10 0.31
CA TYR A 595 -1.52 1.44 -0.77
C TYR A 595 -1.07 -0.02 -0.87
N THR A 596 -2.04 -0.93 -0.85
CA THR A 596 -1.79 -2.33 -1.21
C THR A 596 -1.60 -2.45 -2.71
N SER A 597 -0.59 -3.19 -3.16
CA SER A 597 -0.36 -3.40 -4.58
C SER A 597 -1.46 -4.28 -5.21
N SER A 598 -1.92 -3.89 -6.39
CA SER A 598 -2.84 -4.70 -7.21
C SER A 598 -2.15 -5.88 -7.90
N VAL A 599 -0.82 -5.86 -8.01
CA VAL A 599 -0.02 -6.93 -8.64
C VAL A 599 0.41 -7.96 -7.60
N TYR A 600 0.80 -7.51 -6.40
CA TYR A 600 1.20 -8.37 -5.29
C TYR A 600 0.55 -7.89 -3.99
N GLY A 601 -0.59 -8.49 -3.61
CA GLY A 601 -1.38 -8.04 -2.46
C GLY A 601 -0.67 -8.10 -1.10
N ALA A 602 0.46 -8.80 -1.00
CA ALA A 602 1.30 -8.83 0.20
C ALA A 602 2.22 -7.59 0.33
N THR A 603 2.43 -6.84 -0.75
CA THR A 603 3.25 -5.61 -0.74
C THR A 603 2.39 -4.38 -0.47
N GLU A 604 2.89 -3.52 0.42
CA GLU A 604 2.35 -2.19 0.71
C GLU A 604 3.34 -1.10 0.28
N THR A 605 2.89 -0.16 -0.55
CA THR A 605 3.63 1.05 -0.91
C THR A 605 3.22 2.22 -0.01
N VAL A 606 4.20 2.99 0.47
CA VAL A 606 3.97 4.16 1.32
C VAL A 606 4.28 5.46 0.56
N ASP A 607 3.25 6.24 0.24
CA ASP A 607 3.33 7.53 -0.45
C ASP A 607 3.59 8.67 0.53
N ARG A 608 4.73 9.33 0.34
CA ARG A 608 5.25 10.40 1.19
C ARG A 608 5.21 11.78 0.52
N ARG A 609 4.55 11.92 -0.63
CA ARG A 609 4.56 13.16 -1.42
C ARG A 609 3.97 14.39 -0.71
N TYR A 610 3.23 14.17 0.38
CA TYR A 610 2.53 15.21 1.14
C TYR A 610 3.44 16.00 2.09
N ALA A 611 4.59 15.44 2.45
CA ALA A 611 5.54 15.99 3.42
C ALA A 611 6.08 17.38 3.08
N GLY A 612 6.11 17.77 1.80
CA GLY A 612 6.68 19.04 1.36
C GLY A 612 8.14 19.23 1.79
N SER A 613 8.61 20.47 1.74
CA SER A 613 9.92 20.90 2.22
C SER A 613 9.74 21.92 3.33
N THR A 614 10.07 21.52 4.55
CA THR A 614 9.90 22.33 5.77
C THR A 614 11.18 22.50 6.54
N THR A 615 11.27 23.61 7.27
CA THR A 615 12.38 23.86 8.20
C THR A 615 12.36 22.82 9.32
N ILE A 616 13.53 22.28 9.64
CA ILE A 616 13.69 21.34 10.74
C ILE A 616 13.55 22.09 12.08
N ASP A 617 12.67 21.61 12.95
CA ASP A 617 12.58 22.03 14.35
C ASP A 617 13.04 20.88 15.25
N ILE A 618 14.11 21.12 16.01
CA ILE A 618 14.75 20.09 16.82
C ILE A 618 13.92 19.66 18.03
N ARG A 619 12.90 20.42 18.41
CA ARG A 619 12.01 20.10 19.54
C ARG A 619 11.04 18.98 19.19
N HIS A 620 10.80 18.74 17.89
CA HIS A 620 9.86 17.71 17.45
C HIS A 620 10.45 16.30 17.51
N THR A 621 10.50 15.74 18.71
CA THR A 621 11.14 14.45 19.00
C THR A 621 10.55 13.29 18.19
N ALA A 622 9.24 13.25 17.97
CA ALA A 622 8.56 12.20 17.20
C ALA A 622 9.04 12.14 15.74
N LYS A 623 9.14 13.28 15.06
CA LYS A 623 9.63 13.35 13.66
C LYS A 623 11.15 13.12 13.57
N ARG A 624 11.92 13.52 14.59
CA ARG A 624 13.36 13.25 14.69
C ARG A 624 13.68 11.77 14.89
N ALA A 625 12.87 11.05 15.67
CA ALA A 625 13.05 9.63 15.90
C ALA A 625 12.97 8.80 14.60
N LEU A 626 12.36 9.36 13.55
CA LEU A 626 12.27 8.73 12.24
C LEU A 626 13.50 8.93 11.36
N TRP A 627 14.46 9.80 11.73
CA TRP A 627 15.61 10.14 10.88
C TRP A 627 16.39 8.91 10.42
N GLY A 628 16.57 8.78 9.10
CA GLY A 628 17.31 7.67 8.49
C GLY A 628 16.63 6.30 8.57
N THR A 629 15.42 6.22 9.16
CA THR A 629 14.59 5.01 9.18
C THR A 629 13.71 4.92 7.94
N PHE A 630 13.01 3.79 7.75
CA PHE A 630 11.97 3.66 6.73
C PHE A 630 10.90 4.75 6.87
N GLY A 631 10.54 5.12 8.11
CA GLY A 631 9.52 6.12 8.42
C GLY A 631 9.90 7.56 8.05
N ASP A 632 11.17 7.86 7.76
CA ASP A 632 11.60 9.24 7.52
C ASP A 632 10.91 9.86 6.28
N PHE A 633 10.15 10.92 6.46
CA PHE A 633 9.52 11.65 5.36
C PHE A 633 10.07 13.07 5.22
N GLN A 634 11.07 13.45 6.01
CA GLN A 634 11.68 14.77 5.91
C GLN A 634 12.50 14.90 4.63
N THR A 635 12.63 16.14 4.18
CA THR A 635 13.43 16.46 3.01
C THR A 635 14.78 17.02 3.39
N PHE A 636 15.79 16.61 2.64
CA PHE A 636 17.20 16.94 2.84
C PHE A 636 17.80 17.40 1.51
N THR A 637 18.94 18.07 1.58
CA THR A 637 19.71 18.42 0.38
C THR A 637 20.10 17.16 -0.37
N SER A 638 19.97 17.19 -1.70
CA SER A 638 20.36 16.05 -2.53
C SER A 638 21.85 15.78 -2.38
N ASP A 639 22.21 14.51 -2.16
CA ASP A 639 23.59 14.07 -1.97
C ASP A 639 24.09 13.36 -3.23
N THR A 640 24.99 14.02 -3.95
CA THR A 640 25.60 13.50 -5.18
C THR A 640 26.89 12.72 -4.94
N GLY A 641 27.32 12.56 -3.69
CA GLY A 641 28.61 11.96 -3.35
C GLY A 641 29.80 12.85 -3.68
N HIS A 642 31.01 12.34 -3.40
CA HIS A 642 32.27 13.07 -3.61
C HIS A 642 32.84 12.72 -5.00
N HIS A 643 33.19 13.72 -5.81
CA HIS A 643 33.64 13.54 -7.20
C HIS A 643 32.70 12.68 -8.08
N GLY A 644 31.39 12.65 -7.78
CA GLY A 644 30.41 11.82 -8.49
C GLY A 644 30.34 10.36 -8.05
N GLU A 645 31.21 9.94 -7.11
CA GLU A 645 31.17 8.61 -6.52
C GLU A 645 30.20 8.58 -5.34
N ARG A 646 29.21 7.70 -5.41
CA ARG A 646 28.15 7.57 -4.38
C ARG A 646 28.25 6.24 -3.65
N THR A 647 28.35 6.31 -2.33
CA THR A 647 28.34 5.17 -1.42
C THR A 647 26.95 5.00 -0.78
N ASN A 648 26.72 3.91 -0.03
CA ASN A 648 25.43 3.66 0.62
C ASN A 648 25.01 4.76 1.62
N THR A 649 25.91 5.65 2.03
CA THR A 649 25.58 6.82 2.87
C THR A 649 24.94 7.96 2.06
N ASN A 650 25.24 8.06 0.77
CA ASN A 650 24.68 9.07 -0.15
C ASN A 650 23.32 8.60 -0.69
N GLN A 651 22.30 8.62 0.18
CA GLN A 651 20.99 8.01 -0.10
C GLN A 651 19.90 8.99 -0.53
N TYR A 652 20.00 10.26 -0.13
CA TYR A 652 19.00 11.27 -0.46
C TYR A 652 19.26 11.82 -1.85
N ALA A 653 18.78 11.11 -2.87
CA ALA A 653 18.85 11.53 -4.27
C ALA A 653 17.59 11.09 -5.02
N ARG A 654 17.28 11.77 -6.13
CA ARG A 654 16.04 11.54 -6.90
C ARG A 654 15.98 10.15 -7.52
N GLU A 655 17.13 9.61 -7.85
CA GLU A 655 17.32 8.34 -8.52
C GLU A 655 17.77 7.23 -7.56
N THR A 656 17.49 7.38 -6.26
CA THR A 656 17.83 6.37 -5.25
C THR A 656 16.58 5.78 -4.60
N VAL A 657 16.55 4.46 -4.50
CA VAL A 657 15.58 3.69 -3.71
C VAL A 657 16.28 2.99 -2.56
N GLY A 658 15.69 3.02 -1.37
CA GLY A 658 16.16 2.29 -0.20
C GLY A 658 15.40 0.98 -0.07
N LEU A 659 16.11 -0.14 -0.01
CA LEU A 659 15.53 -1.43 0.35
C LEU A 659 15.91 -1.77 1.79
N TYR A 660 14.91 -1.81 2.64
CA TYR A 660 15.01 -2.20 4.05
C TYR A 660 14.72 -3.68 4.13
N LEU A 661 15.75 -4.47 4.40
CA LEU A 661 15.77 -5.93 4.36
C LEU A 661 15.63 -6.47 5.78
N THR A 662 14.92 -7.58 5.94
CA THR A 662 14.80 -8.30 7.22
C THR A 662 15.41 -9.70 7.05
N PRO A 663 16.71 -9.87 7.35
CA PRO A 663 17.37 -11.17 7.27
C PRO A 663 16.78 -12.20 8.23
N ASP A 664 16.76 -13.45 7.81
CA ASP A 664 16.37 -14.61 8.62
C ASP A 664 17.55 -15.19 9.45
N THR A 665 18.72 -14.57 9.36
CA THR A 665 19.96 -14.98 10.01
C THR A 665 20.70 -13.77 10.57
N THR A 666 21.45 -13.99 11.65
CA THR A 666 22.34 -12.97 12.24
C THR A 666 23.78 -13.09 11.74
N ASP A 667 24.11 -14.08 10.90
CA ASP A 667 25.45 -14.27 10.35
C ASP A 667 25.78 -13.19 9.30
N GLN A 668 26.72 -12.31 9.66
CA GLN A 668 27.15 -11.18 8.83
C GLN A 668 27.76 -11.61 7.49
N THR A 669 28.43 -12.77 7.44
CA THR A 669 29.04 -13.26 6.19
C THR A 669 27.96 -13.70 5.19
N VAL A 670 26.93 -14.39 5.68
CA VAL A 670 25.76 -14.77 4.88
C VAL A 670 24.98 -13.54 4.45
N ILE A 671 24.81 -12.57 5.36
CA ILE A 671 24.12 -11.32 5.05
C ILE A 671 24.83 -10.57 3.91
N GLN A 672 26.14 -10.36 4.02
CA GLN A 672 26.94 -9.64 3.01
C GLN A 672 26.93 -10.36 1.66
N ARG A 673 27.05 -11.70 1.67
CA ARG A 673 26.97 -12.51 0.45
C ARG A 673 25.61 -12.33 -0.24
N ASN A 674 24.52 -12.40 0.52
CA ASN A 674 23.16 -12.25 -0.01
C ASN A 674 22.90 -10.82 -0.50
N GLN A 675 23.41 -9.79 0.19
CA GLN A 675 23.35 -8.42 -0.30
C GLN A 675 24.09 -8.23 -1.63
N ASN A 676 25.27 -8.84 -1.80
CA ASN A 676 26.00 -8.78 -3.07
C ASN A 676 25.24 -9.47 -4.21
N LEU A 677 24.60 -10.60 -3.93
CA LEU A 677 23.69 -11.27 -4.88
C LEU A 677 22.55 -10.33 -5.31
N LEU A 678 21.89 -9.69 -4.35
CA LEU A 678 20.80 -8.74 -4.61
C LEU A 678 21.28 -7.54 -5.44
N ARG A 679 22.46 -6.97 -5.15
CA ARG A 679 23.00 -5.82 -5.91
C ARG A 679 23.15 -6.12 -7.40
N HIS A 680 23.52 -7.34 -7.77
CA HIS A 680 23.65 -7.73 -9.17
C HIS A 680 22.29 -8.00 -9.81
N ALA A 681 21.41 -8.74 -9.14
CA ALA A 681 20.12 -9.10 -9.69
C ALA A 681 19.16 -7.90 -9.83
N LEU A 682 19.11 -7.01 -8.83
CA LEU A 682 18.20 -5.87 -8.83
C LEU A 682 18.41 -4.90 -10.01
N ARG A 683 19.59 -4.90 -10.63
CA ARG A 683 19.86 -4.08 -11.84
C ARG A 683 18.98 -4.48 -13.03
N GLU A 684 18.50 -5.72 -13.07
CA GLU A 684 17.62 -6.22 -14.14
C GLU A 684 16.15 -5.84 -13.89
N PHE A 685 15.79 -5.50 -12.63
CA PHE A 685 14.41 -5.22 -12.22
C PHE A 685 14.15 -3.74 -11.87
N LEU A 686 15.20 -2.91 -11.86
CA LEU A 686 15.11 -1.47 -11.63
C LEU A 686 15.32 -0.70 -12.95
N PRO A 687 14.72 0.49 -13.10
CA PRO A 687 15.05 1.38 -14.22
C PRO A 687 16.55 1.71 -14.21
N ALA A 688 17.16 1.85 -15.40
CA ALA A 688 18.62 1.96 -15.55
C ALA A 688 19.26 3.14 -14.77
N GLN A 689 18.51 4.22 -14.58
CA GLN A 689 18.92 5.40 -13.83
C GLN A 689 18.82 5.22 -12.30
N VAL A 690 18.05 4.22 -11.84
CA VAL A 690 17.72 4.02 -10.42
C VAL A 690 18.79 3.17 -9.74
N ARG A 691 19.21 3.64 -8.57
CA ARG A 691 20.18 2.99 -7.69
C ARG A 691 19.50 2.46 -6.44
N ALA A 692 19.78 1.22 -6.08
CA ALA A 692 19.36 0.61 -4.82
C ALA A 692 20.40 0.83 -3.70
N VAL A 693 19.94 1.30 -2.53
CA VAL A 693 20.69 1.30 -1.27
C VAL A 693 20.08 0.24 -0.37
N LEU A 694 20.85 -0.79 -0.06
CA LEU A 694 20.42 -1.89 0.82
C LEU A 694 20.71 -1.55 2.29
N ARG A 695 19.72 -1.74 3.16
CA ARG A 695 19.82 -1.59 4.63
C ARG A 695 19.23 -2.82 5.29
N THR A 696 19.82 -3.29 6.38
CA THR A 696 19.22 -4.33 7.24
C THR A 696 18.53 -3.67 8.41
N GLU A 697 17.34 -4.14 8.74
CA GLU A 697 16.59 -3.73 9.94
C GLU A 697 16.87 -4.62 11.15
#